data_AF-A0A2N2JCM0-F1
#
_entry.id   AF-A0A2N2JCM0-F1
#
_cell.length_a   1.000
_cell.length_b   1.000
_cell.length_c   1.000
_cell.angle_alpha   90.00
_cell.angle_beta   90.00
_cell.angle_gamma   90.00
#
_symmetry.space_group_name_H-M   'P 1'
#
loop_
_entity.id
_entity.type
_entity.pdbx_description
1 polymer ?
#
loop_
_entity_poly.entity_id
_entity_poly.type
_entity_poly.pdbx_seq_one_letter_code
_entity_poly.pdbx_strand_id
1 'polypeptide(L)'
;MTLHRLVAVFSCLGLSLAAASATRAQAPVWKGSVQGTMTVTGNTLGLDADAAGAAFPGDMDGIGTFIADPFTFASSQDPGYPAGTTPAWTKNGSTALLDVPANAPIVRAQLVWACSTQAGVNVPDAALGAASTVTLRLPNGTTHVVAPDGEVTDLTLVSASYTYYQRWADVTTLVTQGGPGAYTVSKVYGVAGTDSSYVTGCGWTLFTVYQDETEPVRAFGLWMTAKKVCYTGTGCPQNSEVTLTGFCTPEAPAPVAGRLFASALEGDARWTGDSLALKSPTTSLFIPLSGPNNAATNFFASQINDPFGALDVAGTFGQSNDKVNPLTGVKDIITPVLRARQGWDITAVPLNHAIYSPGVLSNGQSNVTARFTTAAAPGGGDDYIVSAVGMEIDLKAPSIVLAHSADTQATWIGDRVVYTVTLTNNGFTTADALFLCYADPPNATFTGNLTLNGAAVSGVSQATLAPAGCVNGTGGVAVGALGVGSTKTVTLEYVVDDIAALPGPGHTVITTPSWRSTWNDPCAGAAQALSGSGQAVEIPGARLAVVLSASPGTPPNLLTGDTITYTAAISDVGAADTPPTSTFSIPVPAGTAYVAGSTTFNNAALADQAGGAPPFATLREIHSPGAAAGVVRLGQPVIITFQVKVIATTPMFVTNQGKADIDGAGPAPERFSNQTSTAVGGADVDNDGVVDVEDNCPLVYNPDQANHYDVFGYSSVAGDAEGDVCDDTDGDGLLDSEEDLSGNGWDAGAETSATDPDTDGDGLCDGAITIAPCFGHEDQDGDKSHLDWGNTETSPILSDSDGDGLCDGRQVTATDCRGSEDVDGDADWHDYDEVTDTETNPLNPDTDGGGVSDGAERDAGTNPLDPCEGDLIDCGGPDQDFDHVIDPVDNCPTVYNPDQSDNYPPGGNGIGDVCDDVDQDGILDRAEDLGPDGVPGTGDETNPMDPDSDGDGLCDGAITVPPCVGPEDRDGDRDPADWGTTETSPVDSDSDDDGLCDGFRRTAIDCSGGEDKDGDFDPTDYDEPTDSETNPLDPDTDHGGALDGVERTNGTNPLDPCDDFGQWCGPVWVEGGACQGGGGGSAVPVALLLALGALVLRRKIKRA
;
A
#
# COMPACT_ATOMS: atom_id res chain seq x y z
N MET A 1 -23.83 84.11 55.73
CA MET A 1 -22.65 84.65 56.44
C MET A 1 -21.50 83.71 56.11
N THR A 2 -20.61 84.06 55.18
CA THR A 2 -19.33 84.80 55.42
C THR A 2 -18.40 84.03 56.37
N LEU A 3 -17.12 83.75 56.02
CA LEU A 3 -16.23 84.56 55.18
C LEU A 3 -15.16 83.70 54.43
N HIS A 4 -14.78 84.12 53.22
CA HIS A 4 -13.61 83.60 52.47
C HIS A 4 -12.30 84.33 52.91
N ARG A 5 -11.11 83.73 52.66
CA ARG A 5 -10.09 84.25 51.70
C ARG A 5 -8.66 83.66 51.88
N LEU A 6 -8.10 83.17 50.76
CA LEU A 6 -6.71 83.27 50.22
C LEU A 6 -5.51 82.85 51.12
N VAL A 7 -4.40 82.23 50.66
CA VAL A 7 -3.53 82.37 49.45
C VAL A 7 -2.80 81.00 49.20
N ALA A 8 -2.32 80.56 48.02
CA ALA A 8 -2.69 80.71 46.60
C ALA A 8 -1.77 79.82 45.69
N VAL A 9 -2.27 79.40 44.51
CA VAL A 9 -1.57 79.05 43.23
C VAL A 9 -0.28 78.20 43.24
N PHE A 10 -0.33 77.01 42.62
CA PHE A 10 0.52 76.64 41.46
C PHE A 10 -0.14 75.53 40.61
N SER A 11 0.25 75.44 39.33
CA SER A 11 -0.52 74.80 38.25
C SER A 11 -0.29 73.29 38.05
N CYS A 12 -1.19 72.70 37.25
CA CYS A 12 -1.30 71.30 36.85
C CYS A 12 0.01 70.54 36.55
N LEU A 13 0.13 69.34 37.11
CA LEU A 13 0.53 68.14 36.37
C LEU A 13 -0.21 66.94 36.99
N GLY A 14 -1.27 66.47 36.33
CA GLY A 14 -2.08 65.35 36.82
C GLY A 14 -1.60 64.04 36.23
N LEU A 15 -0.83 63.25 36.99
CA LEU A 15 -0.62 61.84 36.70
C LEU A 15 -1.93 61.10 36.94
N SER A 16 -2.58 60.64 35.87
CA SER A 16 -3.59 59.59 35.96
C SER A 16 -2.88 58.26 36.21
N LEU A 17 -2.99 57.72 37.42
CA LEU A 17 -2.64 56.32 37.65
C LEU A 17 -3.61 55.45 36.85
N ALA A 18 -3.11 54.80 35.79
CA ALA A 18 -3.81 53.68 35.18
C ALA A 18 -3.87 52.54 36.20
N ALA A 19 -5.05 51.95 36.39
CA ALA A 19 -5.18 50.71 37.13
C ALA A 19 -4.57 49.58 36.29
N ALA A 20 -3.52 48.92 36.81
CA ALA A 20 -3.00 47.72 36.18
C ALA A 20 -4.04 46.59 36.34
N SER A 21 -4.62 46.14 35.23
CA SER A 21 -5.40 44.89 35.21
C SER A 21 -4.50 43.74 35.64
N ALA A 22 -4.93 42.96 36.62
CA ALA A 22 -4.21 41.77 37.03
C ALA A 22 -4.37 40.70 35.93
N THR A 23 -3.26 40.22 35.37
CA THR A 23 -3.25 39.08 34.46
C THR A 23 -3.74 37.83 35.19
N ARG A 24 -4.73 37.15 34.60
CA ARG A 24 -5.25 35.89 35.14
C ARG A 24 -4.45 34.74 34.52
N ALA A 25 -3.85 33.90 35.37
CA ALA A 25 -3.21 32.67 34.90
C ALA A 25 -4.25 31.75 34.25
N GLN A 26 -3.89 31.20 33.09
CA GLN A 26 -4.70 30.23 32.35
C GLN A 26 -4.09 28.84 32.61
N ALA A 27 -4.91 27.94 33.17
CA ALA A 27 -4.56 26.53 33.27
C ALA A 27 -4.80 25.86 31.90
N PRO A 28 -4.01 24.86 31.52
CA PRO A 28 -4.24 24.13 30.28
C PRO A 28 -5.48 23.24 30.41
N VAL A 29 -6.17 23.00 29.29
CA VAL A 29 -7.22 21.96 29.21
C VAL A 29 -6.60 20.57 29.21
N TRP A 30 -5.39 20.43 28.66
CA TRP A 30 -4.59 19.22 28.76
C TRP A 30 -3.09 19.56 28.82
N LYS A 31 -2.34 18.76 29.58
CA LYS A 31 -0.88 18.79 29.60
C LYS A 31 -0.34 17.38 29.81
N GLY A 32 0.85 17.09 29.28
CA GLY A 32 1.47 15.78 29.38
C GLY A 32 2.96 15.84 29.06
N SER A 33 3.61 14.68 29.12
CA SER A 33 4.96 14.47 28.62
C SER A 33 4.97 13.18 27.81
N VAL A 34 5.49 13.24 26.58
CA VAL A 34 5.39 12.17 25.57
C VAL A 34 6.70 12.12 24.79
N GLN A 35 7.17 10.93 24.42
CA GLN A 35 8.18 10.74 23.37
C GLN A 35 7.43 10.78 22.04
N GLY A 36 7.59 11.88 21.30
CA GLY A 36 6.68 12.24 20.20
C GLY A 36 6.52 13.75 20.03
N THR A 37 5.55 14.16 19.22
CA THR A 37 5.31 15.56 18.86
C THR A 37 3.82 15.91 18.80
N MET A 38 3.53 17.19 18.54
CA MET A 38 2.19 17.73 18.30
C MET A 38 2.09 18.17 16.84
N THR A 39 1.08 17.65 16.15
CA THR A 39 0.61 18.18 14.86
C THR A 39 -0.65 19.04 15.09
N VAL A 40 -0.92 19.95 14.16
CA VAL A 40 -2.12 20.76 14.12
C VAL A 40 -2.65 20.76 12.69
N THR A 41 -3.94 20.50 12.55
CA THR A 41 -4.66 20.57 11.28
C THR A 41 -6.01 21.24 11.50
N GLY A 42 -6.69 21.66 10.44
CA GLY A 42 -8.00 22.27 10.51
C GLY A 42 -8.28 23.13 9.29
N ASN A 43 -9.47 23.73 9.25
CA ASN A 43 -9.86 24.55 8.10
C ASN A 43 -10.82 25.66 8.54
N THR A 44 -10.88 26.72 7.73
CA THR A 44 -12.01 27.65 7.76
C THR A 44 -13.28 26.92 7.30
N LEU A 45 -14.43 27.55 7.53
CA LEU A 45 -15.71 27.17 6.96
C LEU A 45 -16.26 28.22 6.01
N GLY A 46 -15.54 29.29 5.68
CA GLY A 46 -16.04 30.33 4.79
C GLY A 46 -15.00 30.96 3.87
N LEU A 47 -15.50 31.58 2.81
CA LEU A 47 -14.72 32.18 1.73
C LEU A 47 -14.99 33.70 1.61
N ASP A 48 -13.99 34.46 1.18
CA ASP A 48 -13.98 35.94 1.09
C ASP A 48 -15.20 36.55 0.35
N ALA A 49 -15.81 37.57 0.97
CA ALA A 49 -16.91 38.36 0.42
C ALA A 49 -16.45 39.51 -0.50
N ASP A 50 -17.38 40.08 -1.27
CA ASP A 50 -17.18 41.35 -2.00
C ASP A 50 -17.52 42.61 -1.18
N ALA A 51 -17.12 43.77 -1.72
CA ALA A 51 -17.34 45.08 -1.09
C ALA A 51 -18.77 45.62 -1.24
N ALA A 52 -19.69 44.85 -1.82
CA ALA A 52 -21.12 45.16 -1.92
C ALA A 52 -21.98 44.32 -0.94
N GLY A 53 -21.43 43.20 -0.46
CA GLY A 53 -21.96 42.32 0.59
C GLY A 53 -22.63 41.05 0.05
N ALA A 54 -22.27 39.91 0.65
CA ALA A 54 -22.87 38.56 0.57
C ALA A 54 -23.06 37.89 -0.81
N ALA A 55 -23.65 38.60 -1.78
CA ALA A 55 -24.17 38.01 -3.01
C ALA A 55 -23.12 37.76 -4.10
N PHE A 56 -21.85 38.14 -3.87
CA PHE A 56 -20.77 37.97 -4.83
C PHE A 56 -19.43 37.65 -4.14
N PRO A 57 -18.54 36.92 -4.83
CA PRO A 57 -17.16 36.66 -4.39
C PRO A 57 -16.30 37.92 -4.39
N GLY A 58 -15.36 38.03 -3.44
CA GLY A 58 -14.43 39.17 -3.41
C GLY A 58 -13.12 38.91 -2.70
N ASP A 59 -12.55 39.99 -2.16
CA ASP A 59 -11.28 40.05 -1.42
C ASP A 59 -11.41 40.76 -0.05
N MET A 60 -12.63 40.85 0.48
CA MET A 60 -12.98 41.56 1.72
C MET A 60 -13.01 40.65 2.93
N ASP A 61 -12.68 41.25 4.07
CA ASP A 61 -12.16 40.63 5.30
C ASP A 61 -13.18 39.79 6.11
N GLY A 62 -14.27 39.31 5.51
CA GLY A 62 -15.25 38.46 6.19
C GLY A 62 -15.93 37.45 5.26
N ILE A 63 -16.37 36.33 5.83
CA ILE A 63 -16.98 35.22 5.09
C ILE A 63 -18.27 35.64 4.36
N GLY A 64 -18.29 35.51 3.04
CA GLY A 64 -19.45 35.81 2.20
C GLY A 64 -20.38 34.62 2.01
N THR A 65 -19.83 33.40 1.99
CA THR A 65 -20.58 32.14 1.98
C THR A 65 -19.85 31.08 2.83
N PHE A 66 -20.50 29.96 3.14
CA PHE A 66 -19.84 28.81 3.75
C PHE A 66 -19.32 27.81 2.70
N ILE A 67 -18.26 27.11 3.06
CA ILE A 67 -17.88 25.82 2.46
C ILE A 67 -18.98 24.81 2.83
N ALA A 68 -19.53 24.13 1.83
CA ALA A 68 -20.53 23.08 2.01
C ALA A 68 -19.86 21.75 2.37
N ASP A 69 -20.52 20.94 3.20
CA ASP A 69 -20.09 19.59 3.55
C ASP A 69 -19.79 18.78 2.26
N PRO A 70 -18.53 18.37 2.01
CA PRO A 70 -18.14 17.80 0.74
C PRO A 70 -18.72 16.40 0.48
N PHE A 71 -19.25 15.72 1.50
CA PHE A 71 -19.86 14.40 1.33
C PHE A 71 -21.38 14.48 1.16
N THR A 72 -22.03 15.44 1.81
CA THR A 72 -23.50 15.56 1.77
C THR A 72 -23.98 16.60 0.74
N PHE A 73 -23.13 17.58 0.39
CA PHE A 73 -23.52 18.78 -0.34
C PHE A 73 -22.45 19.28 -1.34
N ALA A 74 -21.59 18.40 -1.90
CA ALA A 74 -20.58 18.75 -2.91
C ALA A 74 -21.13 19.62 -4.06
N SER A 75 -22.28 19.22 -4.63
CA SER A 75 -22.94 19.93 -5.73
C SER A 75 -23.70 21.20 -5.30
N SER A 76 -23.68 21.55 -4.01
CA SER A 76 -24.22 22.84 -3.54
C SER A 76 -23.35 23.98 -4.05
N GLN A 77 -23.98 25.01 -4.59
CA GLN A 77 -23.29 26.21 -5.06
C GLN A 77 -24.10 27.45 -4.63
N ASP A 78 -23.46 28.36 -3.91
CA ASP A 78 -24.02 29.68 -3.65
C ASP A 78 -23.73 30.59 -4.86
N PRO A 79 -24.71 31.38 -5.39
CA PRO A 79 -24.51 32.11 -6.64
C PRO A 79 -23.28 33.03 -6.64
N GLY A 80 -22.36 32.78 -7.57
CA GLY A 80 -21.09 33.51 -7.71
C GLY A 80 -19.89 32.83 -7.04
N TYR A 81 -20.11 31.86 -6.16
CA TYR A 81 -19.06 31.03 -5.58
C TYR A 81 -18.90 29.70 -6.36
N PRO A 82 -17.83 28.91 -6.12
CA PRO A 82 -17.63 27.63 -6.78
C PRO A 82 -18.62 26.57 -6.26
N ALA A 83 -18.69 25.40 -6.92
CA ALA A 83 -19.33 24.23 -6.32
C ALA A 83 -18.66 23.88 -4.97
N GLY A 84 -19.37 23.21 -4.07
CA GLY A 84 -18.94 23.01 -2.68
C GLY A 84 -19.20 24.22 -1.78
N THR A 85 -20.19 25.07 -2.09
CA THR A 85 -20.53 26.26 -1.27
C THR A 85 -22.00 26.39 -0.92
N THR A 86 -22.30 27.05 0.20
CA THR A 86 -23.66 27.17 0.73
C THR A 86 -23.88 28.38 1.64
N PRO A 87 -25.01 29.09 1.54
CA PRO A 87 -25.35 30.16 2.49
C PRO A 87 -25.92 29.63 3.82
N ALA A 88 -26.09 28.30 3.96
CA ALA A 88 -26.77 27.68 5.09
C ALA A 88 -25.80 26.93 6.02
N TRP A 89 -25.60 27.41 7.25
CA TRP A 89 -24.74 26.76 8.24
C TRP A 89 -25.14 25.29 8.52
N THR A 90 -26.41 24.91 8.37
CA THR A 90 -26.86 23.52 8.53
C THR A 90 -26.30 22.56 7.47
N LYS A 91 -25.71 23.11 6.42
CA LYS A 91 -25.04 22.41 5.31
C LYS A 91 -23.53 22.66 5.28
N ASN A 92 -22.98 23.47 6.19
CA ASN A 92 -21.56 23.76 6.15
C ASN A 92 -20.73 22.56 6.62
N GLY A 93 -19.52 22.46 6.08
CA GLY A 93 -18.53 21.47 6.46
C GLY A 93 -17.24 21.70 5.68
N SER A 94 -16.10 21.39 6.28
CA SER A 94 -14.81 21.45 5.59
C SER A 94 -13.88 20.38 6.12
N THR A 95 -13.03 19.89 5.22
CA THR A 95 -12.05 18.83 5.47
C THR A 95 -10.66 19.43 5.66
N ALA A 96 -9.85 18.77 6.49
CA ALA A 96 -8.40 18.97 6.57
C ALA A 96 -7.71 17.62 6.77
N LEU A 97 -6.47 17.50 6.31
CA LEU A 97 -5.68 16.27 6.40
C LEU A 97 -4.98 16.21 7.76
N LEU A 98 -5.12 15.11 8.49
CA LEU A 98 -4.31 14.81 9.66
C LEU A 98 -3.12 13.95 9.24
N ASP A 99 -1.98 14.59 9.07
CA ASP A 99 -0.68 13.91 8.92
C ASP A 99 -0.16 13.44 10.29
N VAL A 100 -0.09 12.12 10.45
CA VAL A 100 0.59 11.38 11.53
C VAL A 100 1.06 10.03 10.95
N PRO A 101 2.15 9.42 11.47
CA PRO A 101 2.57 8.10 11.01
C PRO A 101 1.48 7.03 11.21
N ALA A 102 1.37 6.09 10.28
CA ALA A 102 0.45 4.97 10.39
C ALA A 102 0.66 4.22 11.72
N ASN A 103 -0.44 3.84 12.38
CA ASN A 103 -0.44 3.17 13.68
C ASN A 103 0.18 3.95 14.86
N ALA A 104 0.53 5.23 14.71
CA ALA A 104 1.10 6.05 15.79
C ALA A 104 0.12 6.17 16.99
N PRO A 105 0.53 5.83 18.23
CA PRO A 105 -0.36 5.92 19.38
C PRO A 105 -0.78 7.35 19.71
N ILE A 106 -2.04 7.70 19.43
CA ILE A 106 -2.60 9.03 19.74
C ILE A 106 -2.77 9.19 21.26
N VAL A 107 -2.05 10.15 21.85
CA VAL A 107 -2.08 10.45 23.30
C VAL A 107 -3.14 11.50 23.63
N ARG A 108 -3.36 12.46 22.72
CA ARG A 108 -4.37 13.51 22.87
C ARG A 108 -4.83 14.00 21.51
N ALA A 109 -6.14 14.07 21.28
CA ALA A 109 -6.70 14.88 20.21
C ALA A 109 -7.77 15.84 20.75
N GLN A 110 -7.65 17.12 20.41
CA GLN A 110 -8.47 18.19 20.96
C GLN A 110 -9.03 19.03 19.81
N LEU A 111 -10.29 18.79 19.49
CA LEU A 111 -11.03 19.57 18.50
C LEU A 111 -11.48 20.90 19.12
N VAL A 112 -11.35 21.98 18.36
CA VAL A 112 -11.79 23.35 18.67
C VAL A 112 -12.60 23.85 17.49
N TRP A 113 -13.73 24.50 17.74
CA TRP A 113 -14.51 25.18 16.70
C TRP A 113 -15.09 26.48 17.23
N ALA A 114 -15.12 27.50 16.38
CA ALA A 114 -15.67 28.81 16.73
C ALA A 114 -16.22 29.52 15.50
N CYS A 115 -17.22 30.38 15.69
CA CYS A 115 -17.95 30.98 14.58
C CYS A 115 -18.74 32.22 15.01
N SER A 116 -18.96 33.14 14.07
CA SER A 116 -19.78 34.34 14.25
C SER A 116 -21.28 34.05 14.20
N THR A 117 -22.07 34.83 14.94
CA THR A 117 -23.54 34.72 15.04
C THR A 117 -24.17 36.11 15.11
N GLN A 118 -25.42 36.28 14.69
CA GLN A 118 -26.09 37.59 14.64
C GLN A 118 -27.47 37.54 15.30
N ALA A 119 -27.81 38.54 16.12
CA ALA A 119 -29.09 38.56 16.84
C ALA A 119 -30.27 38.93 15.93
N GLY A 120 -31.29 38.06 15.87
CA GLY A 120 -32.57 38.35 15.20
C GLY A 120 -32.62 38.18 13.66
N VAL A 121 -31.56 37.68 13.01
CA VAL A 121 -31.53 37.38 11.57
C VAL A 121 -31.60 35.88 11.33
N ASN A 122 -32.75 35.38 10.84
CA ASN A 122 -33.02 33.99 10.37
C ASN A 122 -32.43 32.80 11.17
N VAL A 123 -32.06 33.05 12.41
CA VAL A 123 -31.48 32.12 13.36
C VAL A 123 -32.27 32.30 14.66
N PRO A 124 -32.80 31.24 15.28
CA PRO A 124 -33.51 31.39 16.54
C PRO A 124 -32.52 31.86 17.62
N ASP A 125 -32.81 32.95 18.33
CA ASP A 125 -32.09 33.35 19.58
C ASP A 125 -32.03 32.22 20.62
N ALA A 126 -32.86 31.19 20.46
CA ALA A 126 -32.88 29.97 21.27
C ALA A 126 -31.85 28.89 20.87
N ALA A 127 -31.11 29.04 19.76
CA ALA A 127 -30.26 27.97 19.19
C ALA A 127 -28.78 27.99 19.61
N LEU A 128 -28.36 29.02 20.38
CA LEU A 128 -27.25 28.87 21.35
C LEU A 128 -27.71 28.19 22.66
N GLY A 129 -28.99 27.80 22.75
CA GLY A 129 -29.56 27.03 23.85
C GLY A 129 -29.44 25.52 23.62
N ALA A 130 -28.97 24.82 24.66
CA ALA A 130 -28.33 23.50 24.57
C ALA A 130 -27.03 23.55 23.75
N ALA A 131 -26.05 22.74 24.16
CA ALA A 131 -24.73 22.71 23.55
C ALA A 131 -24.82 22.16 22.12
N SER A 132 -24.93 23.04 21.12
CA SER A 132 -25.03 22.61 19.72
C SER A 132 -23.77 21.85 19.29
N THR A 133 -24.01 20.61 18.89
CA THR A 133 -23.04 19.60 18.48
C THR A 133 -22.59 19.83 17.05
N VAL A 134 -21.36 19.43 16.73
CA VAL A 134 -20.86 19.33 15.36
C VAL A 134 -20.92 17.88 14.88
N THR A 135 -20.85 17.65 13.57
CA THR A 135 -20.57 16.33 13.00
C THR A 135 -19.09 16.24 12.69
N LEU A 136 -18.42 15.17 13.10
CA LEU A 136 -17.04 14.83 12.73
C LEU A 136 -17.07 13.57 11.86
N ARG A 137 -16.62 13.65 10.60
CA ARG A 137 -16.32 12.46 9.78
C ARG A 137 -14.85 12.09 9.98
N LEU A 138 -14.59 10.80 10.17
CA LEU A 138 -13.26 10.21 10.25
C LEU A 138 -12.78 9.80 8.84
N PRO A 139 -11.48 9.49 8.64
CA PRO A 139 -10.94 9.02 7.37
C PRO A 139 -11.69 7.79 6.82
N ASN A 140 -11.97 6.80 7.68
CA ASN A 140 -12.76 5.59 7.38
C ASN A 140 -14.27 5.81 7.14
N GLY A 141 -14.68 7.00 6.70
CA GLY A 141 -16.07 7.35 6.40
C GLY A 141 -17.01 7.53 7.60
N THR A 142 -16.67 7.02 8.78
CA THR A 142 -17.60 6.99 9.93
C THR A 142 -17.90 8.40 10.44
N THR A 143 -19.18 8.71 10.70
CA THR A 143 -19.61 10.02 11.23
C THR A 143 -20.04 9.97 12.70
N HIS A 144 -19.58 10.96 13.47
CA HIS A 144 -19.86 11.09 14.90
C HIS A 144 -20.45 12.45 15.25
N VAL A 145 -21.43 12.47 16.15
CA VAL A 145 -22.00 13.71 16.70
C VAL A 145 -21.20 14.10 17.95
N VAL A 146 -20.43 15.19 17.85
CA VAL A 146 -19.52 15.66 18.91
C VAL A 146 -20.16 16.79 19.71
N ALA A 147 -20.31 16.57 21.02
CA ALA A 147 -20.72 17.60 21.98
C ALA A 147 -19.49 18.29 22.60
N PRO A 148 -19.56 19.60 22.92
CA PRO A 148 -18.45 20.31 23.55
C PRO A 148 -18.29 19.94 25.03
N ASP A 149 -17.06 19.73 25.46
CA ASP A 149 -16.67 19.62 26.87
C ASP A 149 -16.63 20.99 27.57
N GLY A 150 -16.44 22.06 26.79
CA GLY A 150 -16.43 23.42 27.28
C GLY A 150 -16.72 24.44 26.17
N GLU A 151 -17.18 25.62 26.59
CA GLU A 151 -17.57 26.71 25.69
C GLU A 151 -17.31 28.09 26.29
N VAL A 152 -17.20 29.09 25.41
CA VAL A 152 -17.26 30.52 25.73
C VAL A 152 -18.14 31.20 24.70
N THR A 153 -19.32 31.67 25.11
CA THR A 153 -20.39 32.15 24.20
C THR A 153 -20.66 33.66 24.27
N ASP A 154 -19.82 34.42 24.99
CA ASP A 154 -19.95 35.88 25.22
C ASP A 154 -18.77 36.65 24.59
N LEU A 155 -18.36 36.21 23.39
CA LEU A 155 -17.23 36.78 22.66
C LEU A 155 -17.71 37.86 21.68
N THR A 156 -18.33 38.94 22.15
CA THR A 156 -18.69 40.09 21.28
C THR A 156 -17.46 40.92 20.89
N LEU A 157 -17.22 41.10 19.58
CA LEU A 157 -16.33 42.14 19.02
C LEU A 157 -17.14 43.44 18.76
N VAL A 158 -16.72 44.29 17.84
CA VAL A 158 -17.05 45.73 17.88
C VAL A 158 -18.32 46.11 17.11
N SER A 159 -18.73 45.32 16.11
CA SER A 159 -20.02 45.51 15.47
C SER A 159 -21.14 45.06 16.42
N ALA A 160 -22.04 45.98 16.80
CA ALA A 160 -23.11 45.70 17.77
C ALA A 160 -24.20 44.73 17.26
N SER A 161 -24.01 44.14 16.08
CA SER A 161 -24.90 43.16 15.44
C SER A 161 -24.47 41.72 15.68
N TYR A 162 -23.16 41.45 15.78
CA TYR A 162 -22.61 40.08 15.83
C TYR A 162 -22.06 39.71 17.21
N THR A 163 -22.04 38.42 17.51
CA THR A 163 -21.44 37.82 18.71
C THR A 163 -20.83 36.48 18.32
N TYR A 164 -19.67 36.17 18.90
CA TYR A 164 -18.95 34.94 18.59
C TYR A 164 -19.05 33.96 19.76
N TYR A 165 -18.83 32.69 19.46
CA TYR A 165 -18.63 31.65 20.45
C TYR A 165 -17.45 30.77 20.05
N GLN A 166 -16.81 30.17 21.06
CA GLN A 166 -15.81 29.10 20.88
C GLN A 166 -16.22 27.89 21.71
N ARG A 167 -15.95 26.70 21.17
CA ARG A 167 -16.17 25.39 21.78
C ARG A 167 -14.99 24.47 21.54
N TRP A 168 -14.87 23.43 22.37
CA TRP A 168 -13.88 22.39 22.21
C TRP A 168 -14.37 21.05 22.79
N ALA A 169 -13.85 19.95 22.25
CA ALA A 169 -14.12 18.59 22.71
C ALA A 169 -12.86 17.72 22.63
N ASP A 170 -12.67 16.86 23.63
CA ASP A 170 -11.71 15.77 23.62
C ASP A 170 -12.19 14.68 22.65
N VAL A 171 -11.51 14.57 21.51
CA VAL A 171 -11.83 13.61 20.44
C VAL A 171 -10.77 12.52 20.35
N THR A 172 -9.91 12.37 21.36
CA THR A 172 -8.77 11.43 21.38
C THR A 172 -9.18 10.03 20.90
N THR A 173 -10.26 9.46 21.44
CA THR A 173 -10.72 8.11 21.05
C THR A 173 -11.22 8.01 19.61
N LEU A 174 -11.76 9.09 19.05
CA LEU A 174 -12.24 9.12 17.66
C LEU A 174 -11.07 9.24 16.69
N VAL A 175 -10.03 10.00 17.05
CA VAL A 175 -8.81 10.12 16.24
C VAL A 175 -7.94 8.86 16.35
N THR A 176 -7.92 8.17 17.50
CA THR A 176 -7.35 6.81 17.62
C THR A 176 -8.07 5.80 16.73
N GLN A 177 -9.39 5.94 16.54
CA GLN A 177 -10.18 5.08 15.65
C GLN A 177 -10.00 5.45 14.17
N GLY A 178 -9.87 6.74 13.85
CA GLY A 178 -9.78 7.24 12.48
C GLY A 178 -8.39 7.16 11.86
N GLY A 179 -7.32 7.19 12.65
CA GLY A 179 -5.94 7.16 12.14
C GLY A 179 -5.51 8.47 11.47
N PRO A 180 -4.42 8.46 10.66
CA PRO A 180 -4.12 9.53 9.72
C PRO A 180 -5.19 9.65 8.62
N GLY A 181 -5.18 10.76 7.90
CA GLY A 181 -6.08 10.98 6.75
C GLY A 181 -7.08 12.12 6.94
N ALA A 182 -8.13 12.13 6.10
CA ALA A 182 -9.07 13.25 6.00
C ALA A 182 -10.10 13.31 7.15
N TYR A 183 -10.12 14.43 7.89
CA TYR A 183 -11.13 14.71 8.92
C TYR A 183 -12.02 15.87 8.48
N THR A 184 -13.35 15.68 8.57
CA THR A 184 -14.35 16.71 8.17
C THR A 184 -15.16 17.17 9.37
N VAL A 185 -15.29 18.48 9.57
CA VAL A 185 -16.12 19.06 10.64
C VAL A 185 -17.27 19.86 10.02
N SER A 186 -18.49 19.43 10.30
CA SER A 186 -19.71 19.93 9.67
C SER A 186 -20.80 20.35 10.65
N LYS A 187 -21.77 21.13 10.16
CA LYS A 187 -22.91 21.68 10.92
C LYS A 187 -22.47 22.61 12.06
N VAL A 188 -21.38 23.34 11.86
CA VAL A 188 -20.91 24.37 12.79
C VAL A 188 -21.86 25.56 12.72
N TYR A 189 -22.57 25.80 13.82
CA TYR A 189 -23.59 26.84 13.94
C TYR A 189 -23.01 28.24 13.67
N GLY A 190 -23.61 28.99 12.74
CA GLY A 190 -23.00 30.21 12.23
C GLY A 190 -23.88 31.11 11.38
N VAL A 191 -23.35 32.29 11.06
CA VAL A 191 -23.89 33.24 10.07
C VAL A 191 -22.76 33.67 9.12
N ALA A 192 -22.98 33.54 7.81
CA ALA A 192 -22.16 34.20 6.80
C ALA A 192 -22.62 35.67 6.64
N GLY A 193 -21.67 36.59 6.42
CA GLY A 193 -21.90 38.03 6.57
C GLY A 193 -22.90 38.60 5.55
N THR A 194 -23.86 39.40 6.03
CA THR A 194 -24.92 40.02 5.20
C THR A 194 -25.00 41.55 5.30
N ASP A 195 -24.00 42.18 5.92
CA ASP A 195 -23.88 43.64 6.01
C ASP A 195 -22.45 44.13 5.74
N SER A 196 -22.30 45.44 5.56
CA SER A 196 -21.02 46.08 5.20
C SER A 196 -20.06 46.24 6.38
N SER A 197 -20.07 45.31 7.34
CA SER A 197 -19.20 45.37 8.53
C SER A 197 -17.97 44.46 8.42
N TYR A 198 -17.98 43.46 7.53
CA TYR A 198 -16.83 42.59 7.21
C TYR A 198 -16.13 41.99 8.45
N VAL A 199 -16.92 41.59 9.43
CA VAL A 199 -16.47 40.92 10.67
C VAL A 199 -17.30 39.66 10.86
N THR A 200 -17.07 38.69 9.99
CA THR A 200 -17.61 37.33 10.14
C THR A 200 -16.55 36.30 9.77
N GLY A 201 -16.28 35.39 10.70
CA GLY A 201 -15.38 34.26 10.52
C GLY A 201 -15.90 33.03 11.24
N CYS A 202 -15.56 31.84 10.72
CA CYS A 202 -15.96 30.53 11.23
C CYS A 202 -14.94 29.47 10.81
N GLY A 203 -14.57 28.56 11.71
CA GLY A 203 -13.63 27.49 11.40
C GLY A 203 -13.41 26.53 12.55
N TRP A 204 -12.48 25.61 12.35
CA TRP A 204 -12.12 24.57 13.32
C TRP A 204 -10.63 24.19 13.26
N THR A 205 -10.13 23.69 14.37
CA THR A 205 -8.73 23.27 14.55
C THR A 205 -8.68 22.00 15.39
N LEU A 206 -7.93 21.01 14.94
CA LEU A 206 -7.64 19.76 15.64
C LEU A 206 -6.17 19.77 16.07
N PHE A 207 -5.93 19.81 17.38
CA PHE A 207 -4.59 19.63 17.95
C PHE A 207 -4.40 18.16 18.31
N THR A 208 -3.42 17.49 17.71
CA THR A 208 -3.15 16.06 17.92
C THR A 208 -1.74 15.86 18.45
N VAL A 209 -1.60 15.13 19.56
CA VAL A 209 -0.33 14.69 20.15
C VAL A 209 -0.27 13.18 20.06
N TYR A 210 0.77 12.66 19.41
CA TYR A 210 0.99 11.24 19.19
C TYR A 210 2.36 10.81 19.73
N GLN A 211 2.52 9.51 19.95
CA GLN A 211 3.81 8.91 20.26
C GLN A 211 4.60 8.66 18.97
N ASP A 212 5.87 9.03 19.00
CA ASP A 212 6.86 8.72 17.98
C ASP A 212 8.16 8.43 18.72
N GLU A 213 8.72 7.24 18.53
CA GLU A 213 9.90 6.79 19.26
C GLU A 213 11.20 7.43 18.72
N THR A 214 11.18 7.99 17.50
CA THR A 214 12.31 8.71 16.88
C THR A 214 12.45 10.13 17.44
N GLU A 215 11.34 10.73 17.85
CA GLU A 215 11.25 12.08 18.39
C GLU A 215 11.73 12.16 19.86
N PRO A 216 12.30 13.31 20.30
CA PRO A 216 12.68 13.50 21.70
C PRO A 216 11.45 13.53 22.62
N VAL A 217 11.68 13.26 23.90
CA VAL A 217 10.64 13.44 24.93
C VAL A 217 10.35 14.92 25.12
N ARG A 218 9.10 15.32 24.93
CA ARG A 218 8.63 16.71 25.06
C ARG A 218 7.59 16.86 26.16
N ALA A 219 7.52 18.04 26.77
CA ALA A 219 6.39 18.47 27.58
C ALA A 219 5.42 19.29 26.75
N PHE A 220 4.14 18.96 26.87
CA PHE A 220 3.07 19.57 26.10
C PHE A 220 2.08 20.32 26.99
N GLY A 221 1.49 21.38 26.44
CA GLY A 221 0.37 22.07 27.03
C GLY A 221 -0.58 22.61 25.96
N LEU A 222 -1.89 22.46 26.20
CA LEU A 222 -2.96 22.99 25.36
C LEU A 222 -3.82 23.94 26.20
N TRP A 223 -3.99 25.18 25.76
CA TRP A 223 -4.79 26.21 26.43
C TRP A 223 -5.86 26.75 25.48
N MET A 224 -7.13 26.51 25.81
CA MET A 224 -8.26 27.21 25.17
C MET A 224 -8.30 28.62 25.75
N THR A 225 -7.95 29.63 24.95
CA THR A 225 -7.70 31.00 25.41
C THR A 225 -8.94 31.86 25.35
N ALA A 226 -9.69 31.81 24.24
CA ALA A 226 -10.88 32.61 23.95
C ALA A 226 -10.67 34.11 24.25
N LYS A 227 -9.61 34.70 23.71
CA LYS A 227 -9.18 36.08 24.03
C LYS A 227 -9.45 37.05 22.89
N LYS A 228 -10.40 37.94 23.14
CA LYS A 228 -10.66 39.13 22.33
C LYS A 228 -9.48 40.11 22.38
N VAL A 229 -9.07 40.60 21.23
CA VAL A 229 -8.10 41.68 21.04
C VAL A 229 -8.78 42.70 20.16
N CYS A 230 -8.78 43.98 20.53
CA CYS A 230 -9.60 44.96 19.85
C CYS A 230 -8.95 46.34 19.76
N TYR A 231 -9.24 47.08 18.68
CA TYR A 231 -8.77 48.43 18.44
C TYR A 231 -9.23 49.46 19.51
N THR A 232 -8.54 50.61 19.58
CA THR A 232 -8.83 51.66 20.57
C THR A 232 -10.24 52.26 20.46
N GLY A 233 -11.00 52.18 21.56
CA GLY A 233 -12.27 52.88 21.73
C GLY A 233 -13.50 51.98 21.76
N THR A 234 -13.31 50.67 21.65
CA THR A 234 -14.38 49.71 21.29
C THR A 234 -14.91 48.86 22.43
N GLY A 235 -14.24 48.85 23.59
CA GLY A 235 -14.72 48.21 24.83
C GLY A 235 -13.96 46.95 25.26
N CYS A 236 -13.17 46.36 24.36
CA CYS A 236 -12.17 45.33 24.65
C CYS A 236 -10.74 45.90 24.56
N PRO A 237 -9.71 45.19 25.08
CA PRO A 237 -8.35 45.72 25.15
C PRO A 237 -7.53 45.48 23.87
N GLN A 238 -6.76 46.49 23.44
CA GLN A 238 -5.74 46.36 22.39
C GLN A 238 -4.58 45.43 22.73
N ASN A 239 -4.38 45.13 24.01
CA ASN A 239 -3.34 44.24 24.49
C ASN A 239 -4.02 43.24 25.44
N SER A 240 -4.26 42.02 24.97
CA SER A 240 -4.73 40.92 25.82
C SER A 240 -3.55 40.08 26.27
N GLU A 241 -3.38 39.92 27.57
CA GLU A 241 -2.30 39.12 28.15
C GLU A 241 -2.83 37.84 28.80
N VAL A 242 -2.15 36.73 28.52
CA VAL A 242 -2.40 35.42 29.12
C VAL A 242 -1.11 34.88 29.70
N THR A 243 -1.09 34.59 30.99
CA THR A 243 -0.02 33.79 31.58
C THR A 243 -0.34 32.32 31.38
N LEU A 244 0.33 31.70 30.41
CA LEU A 244 0.36 30.27 30.17
C LEU A 244 1.14 29.62 31.32
N THR A 245 0.57 28.58 31.94
CA THR A 245 1.13 27.94 33.15
C THR A 245 1.03 26.43 33.07
N GLY A 246 1.93 25.72 33.76
CA GLY A 246 1.83 24.26 33.94
C GLY A 246 2.68 23.43 32.98
N PHE A 247 3.40 24.08 32.05
CA PHE A 247 4.54 23.50 31.35
C PHE A 247 5.82 23.59 32.20
N CYS A 248 6.92 23.11 31.64
CA CYS A 248 8.27 23.19 32.18
C CYS A 248 9.26 23.41 31.03
N THR A 249 10.44 23.96 31.31
CA THR A 249 11.60 23.94 30.41
C THR A 249 12.72 23.15 31.06
N PRO A 250 13.62 22.51 30.29
CA PRO A 250 14.68 21.68 30.84
C PRO A 250 15.63 22.51 31.72
N GLU A 251 16.22 21.87 32.74
CA GLU A 251 17.23 22.52 33.59
C GLU A 251 18.54 22.79 32.83
N ALA A 252 19.24 23.86 33.21
CA ALA A 252 20.53 24.21 32.62
C ALA A 252 21.57 23.09 32.82
N PRO A 253 22.48 22.85 31.85
CA PRO A 253 22.76 23.66 30.67
C PRO A 253 22.09 23.16 29.37
N ALA A 254 21.03 22.35 29.44
CA ALA A 254 20.35 21.86 28.23
C ALA A 254 19.74 23.04 27.42
N PRO A 255 19.69 22.96 26.08
CA PRO A 255 18.97 23.95 25.28
C PRO A 255 17.47 23.94 25.63
N VAL A 256 16.80 25.08 25.46
CA VAL A 256 15.34 25.19 25.57
C VAL A 256 14.81 25.45 24.17
N ALA A 257 14.30 24.40 23.54
CA ALA A 257 13.72 24.38 22.19
C ALA A 257 12.32 23.74 22.21
N GLY A 258 11.60 23.83 21.09
CA GLY A 258 10.22 23.37 20.93
C GLY A 258 9.42 24.25 19.96
N ARG A 259 8.10 24.05 19.87
CA ARG A 259 7.18 24.83 19.05
C ARG A 259 6.03 25.41 19.87
N LEU A 260 5.50 26.54 19.41
CA LEU A 260 4.22 27.10 19.86
C LEU A 260 3.25 27.07 18.69
N PHE A 261 2.08 26.50 18.92
CA PHE A 261 0.98 26.48 17.99
C PHE A 261 -0.06 27.51 18.45
N ALA A 262 -0.68 28.22 17.52
CA ALA A 262 -1.78 29.12 17.82
C ALA A 262 -2.87 28.97 16.77
N SER A 263 -4.10 29.28 17.17
CA SER A 263 -5.21 29.40 16.24
C SER A 263 -6.09 30.57 16.64
N ALA A 264 -6.57 31.31 15.65
CA ALA A 264 -7.37 32.52 15.82
C ALA A 264 -8.57 32.54 14.86
N LEU A 265 -9.52 33.38 15.22
CA LEU A 265 -10.78 33.67 14.54
C LEU A 265 -10.80 35.17 14.27
N GLU A 266 -11.17 35.58 13.06
CA GLU A 266 -11.04 36.97 12.57
C GLU A 266 -9.58 37.48 12.60
N GLY A 267 -8.62 36.66 12.19
CA GLY A 267 -7.26 37.16 11.90
C GLY A 267 -7.22 37.63 10.45
N ASP A 268 -7.14 38.91 10.17
CA ASP A 268 -7.38 39.45 8.83
C ASP A 268 -6.13 39.46 7.94
N ALA A 269 -6.25 38.90 6.72
CA ALA A 269 -5.17 38.94 5.75
C ALA A 269 -4.83 40.37 5.28
N ARG A 270 -5.84 41.24 5.13
CA ARG A 270 -5.68 42.61 4.62
C ARG A 270 -5.20 43.61 5.67
N TRP A 271 -5.71 43.50 6.89
CA TRP A 271 -5.35 44.40 7.98
C TRP A 271 -4.00 43.98 8.58
N THR A 272 -3.31 44.91 9.22
CA THR A 272 -1.96 44.65 9.75
C THR A 272 -1.79 45.36 11.08
N GLY A 273 -1.07 44.72 11.99
CA GLY A 273 -0.95 45.16 13.39
C GLY A 273 -1.07 44.01 14.37
N ASP A 274 -1.66 42.91 13.92
CA ASP A 274 -1.84 41.69 14.70
C ASP A 274 -0.52 41.00 15.00
N SER A 275 -0.32 40.69 16.28
CA SER A 275 0.94 40.15 16.78
C SER A 275 0.76 39.31 18.04
N LEU A 276 1.44 38.16 18.05
CA LEU A 276 1.68 37.35 19.23
C LEU A 276 3.10 37.63 19.73
N ALA A 277 3.24 37.94 21.01
CA ALA A 277 4.54 38.17 21.66
C ALA A 277 4.65 37.43 22.99
N LEU A 278 5.82 36.82 23.27
CA LEU A 278 6.12 36.21 24.56
C LEU A 278 7.00 37.11 25.42
N LYS A 279 6.69 37.20 26.70
CA LYS A 279 7.50 37.96 27.67
C LYS A 279 8.79 37.21 28.02
N SER A 280 9.91 37.69 27.50
CA SER A 280 11.23 37.14 27.80
C SER A 280 11.53 37.21 29.30
N PRO A 281 11.94 36.10 29.94
CA PRO A 281 12.28 36.08 31.36
C PRO A 281 13.54 36.91 31.66
N THR A 282 14.46 37.04 30.69
CA THR A 282 15.77 37.68 30.84
C THR A 282 15.68 39.19 30.72
N THR A 283 14.96 39.70 29.73
CA THR A 283 14.85 41.15 29.46
C THR A 283 13.60 41.78 30.08
N SER A 284 12.61 40.96 30.47
CA SER A 284 11.24 41.37 30.82
C SER A 284 10.47 42.11 29.73
N LEU A 285 11.00 42.17 28.50
CA LEU A 285 10.34 42.71 27.32
C LEU A 285 9.46 41.63 26.67
N PHE A 286 8.42 42.07 25.96
CA PHE A 286 7.68 41.21 25.04
C PHE A 286 8.46 41.15 23.72
N ILE A 287 8.81 39.94 23.30
CA ILE A 287 9.46 39.65 22.03
C ILE A 287 8.36 39.17 21.08
N PRO A 288 8.08 39.88 19.97
CA PRO A 288 7.13 39.41 18.98
C PRO A 288 7.63 38.10 18.36
N LEU A 289 6.70 37.20 18.08
CA LEU A 289 6.96 35.98 17.34
C LEU A 289 6.74 36.24 15.84
N SER A 290 7.39 35.45 15.00
CA SER A 290 7.06 35.26 13.59
C SER A 290 7.26 33.78 13.21
N GLY A 291 6.83 33.38 12.02
CA GLY A 291 7.04 32.05 11.44
C GLY A 291 7.44 32.14 9.96
N PRO A 292 7.59 31.00 9.27
CA PRO A 292 7.82 30.97 7.83
C PRO A 292 6.71 31.67 7.03
N ASN A 293 5.44 31.47 7.40
CA ASN A 293 4.26 32.14 6.80
C ASN A 293 3.48 33.05 7.77
N ASN A 294 4.11 33.56 8.84
CA ASN A 294 3.46 34.45 9.82
C ASN A 294 4.36 35.65 10.16
N ALA A 295 4.03 36.83 9.62
CA ALA A 295 4.82 38.03 9.85
C ALA A 295 4.65 38.56 11.28
N ALA A 296 5.72 39.08 11.90
CA ALA A 296 5.63 39.69 13.23
C ALA A 296 4.74 40.96 13.29
N THR A 297 4.36 41.49 12.12
CA THR A 297 3.48 42.65 11.91
C THR A 297 2.08 42.29 11.40
N ASN A 298 1.84 41.04 11.01
CA ASN A 298 0.51 40.47 10.84
C ASN A 298 0.60 38.96 11.08
N PHE A 299 0.45 38.58 12.36
CA PHE A 299 0.75 37.22 12.80
C PHE A 299 -0.41 36.24 12.53
N PHE A 300 -1.65 36.74 12.62
CA PHE A 300 -2.88 36.00 12.31
C PHE A 300 -3.47 36.66 11.06
N ALA A 301 -3.35 36.03 9.90
CA ALA A 301 -3.58 36.64 8.60
C ALA A 301 -4.48 35.78 7.70
N SER A 302 -5.45 35.09 8.32
CA SER A 302 -6.28 34.03 7.74
C SER A 302 -5.48 33.02 6.93
N GLN A 303 -4.33 32.61 7.48
CA GLN A 303 -3.52 31.55 6.91
C GLN A 303 -3.76 30.26 7.71
N ILE A 304 -4.02 29.17 7.01
CA ILE A 304 -4.04 27.82 7.57
C ILE A 304 -2.67 27.24 7.29
N ASN A 305 -1.82 27.18 8.30
CA ASN A 305 -0.44 26.71 8.17
C ASN A 305 -0.26 25.34 8.84
N ASP A 306 0.66 24.56 8.27
CA ASP A 306 1.09 23.25 8.72
C ASP A 306 1.82 23.29 10.10
N PRO A 307 2.21 22.14 10.66
CA PRO A 307 2.96 22.07 11.92
C PRO A 307 4.35 22.72 11.90
N PHE A 308 4.87 23.14 10.74
CA PHE A 308 6.15 23.80 10.56
C PHE A 308 6.02 25.32 10.32
N GLY A 309 4.80 25.79 10.04
CA GLY A 309 4.45 27.18 9.78
C GLY A 309 4.52 27.58 8.30
N ALA A 310 4.49 26.62 7.37
CA ALA A 310 4.26 26.82 5.93
C ALA A 310 2.76 26.72 5.61
N LEU A 311 2.31 27.19 4.44
CA LEU A 311 0.89 27.19 4.06
C LEU A 311 0.40 25.77 3.75
N ASP A 312 -0.65 25.32 4.45
CA ASP A 312 -1.28 24.01 4.23
C ASP A 312 -2.38 24.12 3.16
N VAL A 313 -2.21 23.37 2.06
CA VAL A 313 -3.14 23.34 0.92
C VAL A 313 -3.92 22.01 0.79
N ALA A 314 -3.83 21.10 1.75
CA ALA A 314 -4.47 19.77 1.66
C ALA A 314 -5.96 19.77 2.08
N GLY A 315 -6.44 20.82 2.76
CA GLY A 315 -7.85 20.95 3.15
C GLY A 315 -8.80 21.37 2.02
N THR A 316 -10.12 21.29 2.24
CA THR A 316 -11.13 21.80 1.29
C THR A 316 -10.88 23.28 0.95
N PHE A 317 -10.99 23.63 -0.34
CA PHE A 317 -10.54 24.92 -0.90
C PHE A 317 -9.06 25.24 -0.63
N GLY A 318 -8.24 24.20 -0.52
CA GLY A 318 -6.80 24.23 -0.27
C GLY A 318 -6.02 25.23 -1.09
N GLN A 319 -6.28 25.30 -2.40
CA GLN A 319 -5.61 26.20 -3.34
C GLN A 319 -6.17 27.64 -3.36
N SER A 320 -7.28 27.90 -2.66
CA SER A 320 -7.90 29.23 -2.57
C SER A 320 -7.44 29.97 -1.30
N ASN A 321 -6.19 30.42 -1.27
CA ASN A 321 -5.64 31.19 -0.15
C ASN A 321 -5.36 32.64 -0.48
N ASP A 322 -5.37 33.45 0.56
CA ASP A 322 -4.95 34.84 0.46
C ASP A 322 -3.44 34.97 0.33
N LYS A 323 -2.98 35.80 -0.60
CA LYS A 323 -1.56 36.05 -0.87
C LYS A 323 -0.99 37.07 0.10
N VAL A 324 -0.62 36.62 1.31
CA VAL A 324 0.00 37.47 2.33
C VAL A 324 1.53 37.38 2.22
N ASN A 325 2.23 38.52 2.24
CA ASN A 325 3.69 38.51 2.23
C ASN A 325 4.26 38.05 3.60
N PRO A 326 5.01 36.94 3.70
CA PRO A 326 5.41 36.36 4.98
C PRO A 326 6.38 37.22 5.82
N LEU A 327 7.05 38.19 5.19
CA LEU A 327 8.00 39.08 5.87
C LEU A 327 7.36 40.39 6.36
N THR A 328 6.31 40.87 5.69
CA THR A 328 5.69 42.18 5.99
C THR A 328 4.26 42.06 6.52
N GLY A 329 3.60 40.93 6.29
CA GLY A 329 2.21 40.69 6.69
C GLY A 329 1.17 41.33 5.78
N VAL A 330 1.57 41.85 4.62
CA VAL A 330 0.70 42.62 3.71
C VAL A 330 0.10 41.71 2.63
N LYS A 331 -1.24 41.65 2.54
CA LYS A 331 -2.01 41.03 1.43
C LYS A 331 -1.71 41.70 0.09
N ASP A 332 -1.55 40.89 -0.95
CA ASP A 332 -1.47 41.35 -2.34
C ASP A 332 -2.86 41.80 -2.83
N ILE A 333 -3.09 43.11 -2.75
CA ILE A 333 -4.29 43.78 -3.28
C ILE A 333 -4.17 44.17 -4.77
N ILE A 334 -3.06 43.82 -5.45
CA ILE A 334 -2.87 44.10 -6.88
C ILE A 334 -3.35 42.90 -7.71
N THR A 335 -3.05 41.68 -7.26
CA THR A 335 -3.54 40.42 -7.82
C THR A 335 -4.26 39.57 -6.75
N PRO A 336 -5.38 40.06 -6.19
CA PRO A 336 -6.08 39.38 -5.11
C PRO A 336 -6.67 38.04 -5.56
N VAL A 337 -6.65 37.06 -4.66
CA VAL A 337 -7.34 35.78 -4.84
C VAL A 337 -8.78 35.98 -4.42
N LEU A 338 -9.72 35.86 -5.37
CA LEU A 338 -11.14 36.00 -5.08
C LEU A 338 -11.69 34.69 -4.52
N ARG A 339 -12.39 34.76 -3.38
CA ARG A 339 -12.89 33.59 -2.61
C ARG A 339 -11.80 32.84 -1.85
N ALA A 340 -10.79 33.55 -1.37
CA ALA A 340 -9.83 33.00 -0.43
C ALA A 340 -10.52 32.41 0.82
N ARG A 341 -9.94 31.37 1.41
CA ARG A 341 -10.24 30.87 2.75
C ARG A 341 -10.03 32.01 3.76
N GLN A 342 -11.07 32.38 4.50
CA GLN A 342 -11.08 33.59 5.35
C GLN A 342 -11.64 33.34 6.74
N GLY A 343 -11.22 34.15 7.72
CA GLY A 343 -11.81 34.24 9.05
C GLY A 343 -11.35 33.15 10.03
N TRP A 344 -10.35 32.35 9.66
CA TRP A 344 -9.70 31.36 10.52
C TRP A 344 -8.20 31.30 10.26
N ASP A 345 -7.41 31.23 11.32
CA ASP A 345 -5.96 31.13 11.26
C ASP A 345 -5.45 29.97 12.12
N ILE A 346 -4.46 29.24 11.60
CA ILE A 346 -3.74 28.16 12.26
C ILE A 346 -2.26 28.37 11.97
N THR A 347 -1.41 28.37 13.00
CA THR A 347 0.03 28.62 12.84
C THR A 347 0.87 27.85 13.84
N ALA A 348 2.05 27.42 13.40
CA ALA A 348 3.13 26.89 14.21
C ALA A 348 4.38 27.80 14.10
N VAL A 349 5.03 28.09 15.24
CA VAL A 349 6.29 28.84 15.27
C VAL A 349 7.30 28.20 16.23
N PRO A 350 8.58 28.07 15.85
CA PRO A 350 9.60 27.51 16.74
C PRO A 350 9.90 28.47 17.90
N LEU A 351 10.16 27.93 19.09
CA LEU A 351 10.46 28.66 20.32
C LEU A 351 11.98 28.82 20.52
N ASN A 352 12.41 29.99 21.02
CA ASN A 352 13.81 30.38 21.17
C ASN A 352 14.64 30.38 19.86
N HIS A 353 13.99 30.34 18.71
CA HIS A 353 14.65 30.37 17.41
C HIS A 353 15.34 31.72 17.17
N ALA A 354 16.53 31.70 16.57
CA ALA A 354 17.39 32.89 16.43
C ALA A 354 16.75 34.02 15.60
N ILE A 355 15.89 33.69 14.64
CA ILE A 355 15.20 34.64 13.75
C ILE A 355 13.77 34.92 14.25
N TYR A 356 13.04 33.87 14.64
CA TYR A 356 11.58 33.90 14.80
C TYR A 356 11.11 34.21 16.23
N SER A 357 11.90 33.88 17.26
CA SER A 357 11.48 33.97 18.66
C SER A 357 12.64 34.07 19.67
N PRO A 358 13.66 34.93 19.46
CA PRO A 358 14.91 34.85 20.22
C PRO A 358 14.73 35.15 21.72
N GLY A 359 15.09 34.17 22.58
CA GLY A 359 15.19 34.34 24.02
C GLY A 359 13.84 34.53 24.76
N VAL A 360 12.77 33.94 24.24
CA VAL A 360 11.42 33.95 24.82
C VAL A 360 11.26 33.05 26.05
N LEU A 361 12.06 31.98 26.16
CA LEU A 361 12.07 31.04 27.28
C LEU A 361 13.49 30.84 27.83
N SER A 362 13.60 30.42 29.10
CA SER A 362 14.86 30.07 29.77
C SER A 362 14.72 28.80 30.58
N ASN A 363 15.84 28.18 30.97
CA ASN A 363 15.86 26.93 31.74
C ASN A 363 15.12 27.02 33.09
N GLY A 364 14.44 25.94 33.49
CA GLY A 364 13.71 25.86 34.76
C GLY A 364 12.48 26.78 34.87
N GLN A 365 11.93 27.20 33.75
CA GLN A 365 10.75 28.06 33.64
C GLN A 365 9.47 27.21 33.53
N SER A 366 8.38 27.63 34.20
CA SER A 366 7.12 26.87 34.25
C SER A 366 5.87 27.69 33.88
N ASN A 367 6.09 28.91 33.43
CA ASN A 367 5.08 29.84 32.98
C ASN A 367 5.69 30.91 32.05
N VAL A 368 4.91 31.42 31.11
CA VAL A 368 5.26 32.57 30.26
C VAL A 368 4.01 33.42 30.07
N THR A 369 4.16 34.74 29.97
CA THR A 369 3.05 35.61 29.57
C THR A 369 3.11 35.84 28.08
N ALA A 370 2.11 35.31 27.37
CA ALA A 370 1.79 35.70 26.02
C ALA A 370 1.01 37.02 26.02
N ARG A 371 1.29 37.88 25.05
CA ARG A 371 0.50 39.07 24.74
C ARG A 371 0.07 38.98 23.29
N PHE A 372 -1.22 39.20 23.09
CA PHE A 372 -1.87 39.36 21.80
C PHE A 372 -2.18 40.85 21.64
N THR A 373 -1.76 41.44 20.53
CA THR A 373 -1.88 42.88 20.27
C THR A 373 -2.39 43.09 18.86
N THR A 374 -3.31 44.05 18.69
CA THR A 374 -3.65 44.62 17.37
C THR A 374 -3.25 46.10 17.34
N ALA A 375 -2.96 46.63 16.15
CA ALA A 375 -2.52 48.01 15.96
C ALA A 375 -3.42 48.76 14.96
N ALA A 376 -3.29 50.09 14.94
CA ALA A 376 -4.04 50.92 13.99
C ALA A 376 -3.43 50.79 12.58
N ALA A 377 -4.04 49.99 11.71
CA ALA A 377 -3.70 50.00 10.29
C ALA A 377 -4.07 51.35 9.62
N PRO A 378 -3.46 51.72 8.49
CA PRO A 378 -3.80 52.95 7.74
C PRO A 378 -5.16 52.90 7.01
N GLY A 379 -6.27 52.77 7.75
CA GLY A 379 -7.61 52.79 7.17
C GLY A 379 -8.76 52.50 8.14
N GLY A 380 -8.47 51.79 9.24
CA GLY A 380 -9.48 51.30 10.17
C GLY A 380 -8.88 50.86 11.50
N GLY A 381 -9.72 50.24 12.33
CA GLY A 381 -9.31 49.43 13.46
C GLY A 381 -9.57 47.96 13.16
N ASP A 382 -8.78 47.11 13.78
CA ASP A 382 -8.70 45.66 13.58
C ASP A 382 -9.03 44.97 14.93
N ASP A 383 -9.70 43.82 14.90
CA ASP A 383 -10.28 43.13 16.06
C ASP A 383 -10.34 41.60 15.85
N TYR A 384 -9.61 40.81 16.65
CA TYR A 384 -9.53 39.35 16.51
C TYR A 384 -9.79 38.57 17.80
N ILE A 385 -10.00 37.25 17.68
CA ILE A 385 -10.15 36.32 18.80
C ILE A 385 -9.08 35.22 18.71
N VAL A 386 -8.19 35.15 19.70
CA VAL A 386 -7.31 33.99 19.85
C VAL A 386 -8.11 32.85 20.46
N SER A 387 -8.27 31.78 19.70
CA SER A 387 -9.04 30.58 20.06
C SER A 387 -8.23 29.68 21.00
N ALA A 388 -7.05 29.25 20.58
CA ALA A 388 -6.23 28.31 21.32
C ALA A 388 -4.73 28.60 21.18
N VAL A 389 -3.95 28.12 22.15
CA VAL A 389 -2.49 28.02 22.08
C VAL A 389 -2.08 26.62 22.49
N GLY A 390 -1.26 25.97 21.68
CA GLY A 390 -0.50 24.76 22.01
C GLY A 390 0.97 25.09 22.22
N MET A 391 1.67 24.31 23.03
CA MET A 391 3.13 24.35 23.12
C MET A 391 3.68 22.95 23.31
N GLU A 392 4.79 22.65 22.64
CA GLU A 392 5.68 21.54 22.93
C GLU A 392 7.08 22.08 23.29
N ILE A 393 7.75 21.46 24.26
CA ILE A 393 9.09 21.86 24.73
C ILE A 393 9.93 20.61 24.98
N ASP A 394 11.12 20.55 24.40
CA ASP A 394 12.04 19.41 24.57
C ASP A 394 12.48 19.25 26.03
N LEU A 395 12.42 18.01 26.54
CA LEU A 395 12.81 17.68 27.91
C LEU A 395 14.21 17.09 28.01
N LYS A 396 14.75 17.17 29.22
CA LYS A 396 16.04 16.61 29.60
C LYS A 396 15.97 15.09 29.84
N ALA A 397 15.48 14.33 28.86
CA ALA A 397 15.28 12.89 28.95
C ALA A 397 16.52 12.07 28.52
N PRO A 398 16.53 10.75 28.77
CA PRO A 398 17.40 9.80 28.09
C PRO A 398 16.98 9.68 26.61
N SER A 399 17.89 9.25 25.76
CA SER A 399 17.64 8.90 24.36
C SER A 399 18.47 7.66 24.09
N ILE A 400 17.81 6.52 23.86
CA ILE A 400 18.47 5.22 23.77
C ILE A 400 18.50 4.81 22.30
N VAL A 401 19.69 4.87 21.72
CA VAL A 401 19.95 4.35 20.38
C VAL A 401 20.31 2.87 20.52
N LEU A 402 19.64 2.03 19.74
CA LEU A 402 19.84 0.59 19.68
C LEU A 402 20.47 0.25 18.32
N ALA A 403 21.66 -0.34 18.34
CA ALA A 403 22.28 -0.99 17.18
C ALA A 403 22.17 -2.51 17.28
N HIS A 404 21.81 -3.17 16.19
CA HIS A 404 21.56 -4.62 16.12
C HIS A 404 22.41 -5.25 15.02
N SER A 405 22.97 -6.43 15.26
CA SER A 405 23.73 -7.20 14.27
C SER A 405 23.75 -8.68 14.62
N ALA A 406 23.93 -9.54 13.61
CA ALA A 406 24.31 -10.95 13.80
C ALA A 406 25.84 -11.12 13.77
N ASP A 407 26.34 -12.30 14.14
CA ASP A 407 27.75 -12.69 14.00
C ASP A 407 28.06 -13.40 12.67
N THR A 408 27.02 -13.79 11.92
CA THR A 408 27.09 -14.34 10.57
C THR A 408 26.24 -13.53 9.57
N GLN A 409 26.54 -13.67 8.28
CA GLN A 409 25.77 -13.09 7.16
C GLN A 409 24.95 -14.13 6.39
N ALA A 410 25.13 -15.42 6.70
CA ALA A 410 24.35 -16.54 6.16
C ALA A 410 24.23 -17.61 7.25
N THR A 411 23.16 -18.41 7.23
CA THR A 411 22.94 -19.47 8.22
C THR A 411 22.28 -20.70 7.60
N TRP A 412 22.04 -21.77 8.36
CA TRP A 412 21.42 -23.01 7.87
C TRP A 412 20.81 -23.79 9.04
N ILE A 413 20.00 -24.80 8.73
CA ILE A 413 19.30 -25.62 9.74
C ILE A 413 20.32 -26.28 10.69
N GLY A 414 20.15 -26.06 11.99
CA GLY A 414 21.02 -26.57 13.06
C GLY A 414 22.19 -25.64 13.44
N ASP A 415 22.42 -24.56 12.69
CA ASP A 415 23.44 -23.55 12.99
C ASP A 415 23.12 -22.73 14.27
N ARG A 416 24.13 -22.04 14.81
CA ARG A 416 24.03 -21.18 15.99
C ARG A 416 24.36 -19.72 15.67
N VAL A 417 23.32 -18.91 15.54
CA VAL A 417 23.43 -17.47 15.34
C VAL A 417 23.54 -16.75 16.70
N VAL A 418 24.48 -15.82 16.82
CA VAL A 418 24.62 -14.94 17.99
C VAL A 418 24.31 -13.49 17.62
N TYR A 419 23.08 -13.08 17.94
CA TYR A 419 22.65 -11.69 17.80
C TYR A 419 23.27 -10.81 18.89
N THR A 420 23.74 -9.64 18.50
CA THR A 420 24.34 -8.62 19.35
C THR A 420 23.49 -7.35 19.31
N VAL A 421 22.96 -6.96 20.47
CA VAL A 421 22.20 -5.72 20.66
C VAL A 421 23.02 -4.74 21.51
N THR A 422 23.31 -3.57 20.96
CA THR A 422 24.09 -2.52 21.62
C THR A 422 23.22 -1.30 21.91
N LEU A 423 22.99 -1.04 23.20
CA LEU A 423 22.16 0.05 23.72
C LEU A 423 23.06 1.20 24.19
N THR A 424 22.92 2.38 23.60
CA THR A 424 23.71 3.58 23.93
C THR A 424 22.79 4.74 24.32
N ASN A 425 23.04 5.38 25.47
CA ASN A 425 22.26 6.54 25.90
C ASN A 425 22.92 7.86 25.44
N ASN A 426 22.41 8.44 24.36
CA ASN A 426 22.83 9.72 23.81
C ASN A 426 22.08 10.93 24.42
N GLY A 427 21.11 10.68 25.30
CA GLY A 427 20.30 11.73 25.94
C GLY A 427 20.99 12.49 27.07
N PHE A 428 20.23 13.32 27.78
CA PHE A 428 20.74 14.26 28.78
C PHE A 428 20.63 13.77 30.24
N THR A 429 19.96 12.64 30.47
CA THR A 429 19.81 12.00 31.79
C THR A 429 19.99 10.49 31.72
N THR A 430 20.21 9.87 32.89
CA THR A 430 20.30 8.41 33.03
C THR A 430 18.93 7.79 32.78
N ALA A 431 18.91 6.72 31.98
CA ALA A 431 17.78 5.80 31.91
C ALA A 431 17.85 4.87 33.13
N ASP A 432 16.90 4.96 34.06
CA ASP A 432 17.05 4.39 35.41
C ASP A 432 16.80 2.88 35.46
N ALA A 433 15.84 2.38 34.68
CA ALA A 433 15.44 0.96 34.68
C ALA A 433 15.23 0.44 33.25
N LEU A 434 16.32 0.30 32.50
CA LEU A 434 16.32 -0.22 31.13
C LEU A 434 16.14 -1.75 31.09
N PHE A 435 15.28 -2.22 30.19
CA PHE A 435 15.02 -3.62 29.85
C PHE A 435 15.11 -3.80 28.33
N LEU A 436 15.60 -4.97 27.90
CA LEU A 436 15.58 -5.40 26.50
C LEU A 436 14.49 -6.47 26.31
N CYS A 437 13.64 -6.28 25.32
CA CYS A 437 12.78 -7.32 24.76
C CYS A 437 13.31 -7.71 23.37
N TYR A 438 12.96 -8.92 22.94
CA TYR A 438 13.50 -9.51 21.71
C TYR A 438 12.43 -10.42 21.11
N ALA A 439 12.16 -10.25 19.82
CA ALA A 439 11.30 -11.17 19.07
C ALA A 439 12.11 -12.41 18.73
N ASP A 440 11.57 -13.61 18.96
CA ASP A 440 12.20 -14.82 18.43
C ASP A 440 11.93 -14.88 16.91
N PRO A 441 12.92 -15.20 16.06
CA PRO A 441 12.67 -15.49 14.65
C PRO A 441 11.66 -16.64 14.51
N PRO A 442 10.74 -16.62 13.52
CA PRO A 442 9.73 -17.68 13.37
C PRO A 442 10.31 -19.09 13.22
N ASN A 443 11.52 -19.18 12.66
CA ASN A 443 12.25 -20.38 12.29
C ASN A 443 13.51 -20.65 13.15
N ALA A 444 13.65 -20.01 14.32
CA ALA A 444 14.79 -20.26 15.21
C ALA A 444 14.44 -20.22 16.72
N THR A 445 14.96 -21.18 17.48
CA THR A 445 14.73 -21.34 18.92
C THR A 445 15.82 -20.69 19.76
N PHE A 446 15.43 -19.82 20.70
CA PHE A 446 16.35 -19.25 21.69
C PHE A 446 16.96 -20.32 22.60
N THR A 447 18.30 -20.40 22.68
CA THR A 447 18.99 -21.50 23.40
C THR A 447 19.01 -21.35 24.92
N GLY A 448 18.54 -20.20 25.44
CA GLY A 448 18.69 -19.82 26.85
C GLY A 448 20.00 -19.12 27.18
N ASN A 449 20.95 -19.03 26.24
CA ASN A 449 22.22 -18.36 26.42
C ASN A 449 22.09 -16.85 26.12
N LEU A 450 22.22 -16.02 27.17
CA LEU A 450 22.28 -14.56 27.07
C LEU A 450 23.44 -14.02 27.89
N THR A 451 24.18 -13.04 27.35
CA THR A 451 25.18 -12.27 28.12
C THR A 451 24.88 -10.78 28.13
N LEU A 452 25.25 -10.10 29.22
CA LEU A 452 25.22 -8.65 29.37
C LEU A 452 26.66 -8.18 29.64
N ASN A 453 27.22 -7.38 28.74
CA ASN A 453 28.64 -6.98 28.74
C ASN A 453 29.59 -8.17 28.89
N GLY A 454 29.28 -9.31 28.25
CA GLY A 454 30.05 -10.56 28.33
C GLY A 454 29.87 -11.38 29.61
N ALA A 455 29.01 -10.95 30.55
CA ALA A 455 28.65 -11.73 31.73
C ALA A 455 27.33 -12.48 31.51
N ALA A 456 27.32 -13.80 31.67
CA ALA A 456 26.13 -14.63 31.47
C ALA A 456 24.99 -14.26 32.45
N VAL A 457 23.76 -14.17 31.91
CA VAL A 457 22.54 -13.86 32.68
C VAL A 457 21.72 -15.15 32.84
N SER A 458 21.41 -15.52 34.08
CA SER A 458 20.71 -16.77 34.38
C SER A 458 19.21 -16.57 34.58
N GLY A 459 18.41 -17.56 34.15
CA GLY A 459 16.95 -17.57 34.34
C GLY A 459 16.16 -16.77 33.32
N VAL A 460 16.77 -16.43 32.17
CA VAL A 460 16.06 -15.89 31.00
C VAL A 460 15.31 -17.02 30.28
N SER A 461 14.12 -16.72 29.79
CA SER A 461 13.32 -17.60 28.92
C SER A 461 12.67 -16.77 27.81
N GLN A 462 12.21 -17.41 26.74
CA GLN A 462 11.42 -16.79 25.66
C GLN A 462 10.27 -15.93 26.21
N ALA A 463 9.46 -16.46 27.14
CA ALA A 463 8.38 -15.72 27.80
C ALA A 463 8.84 -14.50 28.64
N THR A 464 10.13 -14.39 28.93
CA THR A 464 10.75 -13.21 29.57
C THR A 464 11.24 -12.19 28.55
N LEU A 465 11.62 -12.63 27.34
CA LEU A 465 12.12 -11.77 26.25
C LEU A 465 11.01 -11.18 25.38
N ALA A 466 9.86 -11.85 25.24
CA ALA A 466 8.80 -11.54 24.29
C ALA A 466 8.43 -10.03 24.16
N PRO A 467 8.30 -9.46 22.94
CA PRO A 467 8.06 -8.02 22.71
C PRO A 467 6.78 -7.47 23.35
N ALA A 468 5.70 -8.28 23.43
CA ALA A 468 4.48 -7.92 24.13
C ALA A 468 4.72 -7.57 25.61
N GLY A 469 5.81 -8.07 26.21
CA GLY A 469 6.27 -7.69 27.54
C GLY A 469 6.86 -6.28 27.64
N CYS A 470 7.38 -5.72 26.54
CA CYS A 470 7.83 -4.32 26.51
C CYS A 470 6.62 -3.37 26.47
N VAL A 471 5.69 -3.59 25.54
CA VAL A 471 4.45 -2.78 25.39
C VAL A 471 3.61 -2.79 26.67
N ASN A 472 3.45 -3.95 27.31
CA ASN A 472 2.69 -4.07 28.57
C ASN A 472 3.50 -3.72 29.83
N GLY A 473 4.78 -3.37 29.71
CA GLY A 473 5.65 -3.02 30.85
C GLY A 473 6.00 -4.16 31.81
N THR A 474 5.62 -5.41 31.50
CA THR A 474 5.70 -6.59 32.38
C THR A 474 6.81 -7.57 32.05
N GLY A 475 7.43 -7.48 30.86
CA GLY A 475 8.50 -8.36 30.40
C GLY A 475 9.79 -7.62 30.00
N GLY A 476 10.70 -8.33 29.35
CA GLY A 476 12.05 -7.89 29.01
C GLY A 476 13.10 -8.28 30.06
N VAL A 477 14.32 -8.53 29.60
CA VAL A 477 15.50 -8.82 30.43
C VAL A 477 16.07 -7.51 30.98
N ALA A 478 16.31 -7.47 32.29
CA ALA A 478 16.82 -6.28 32.97
C ALA A 478 18.27 -5.97 32.58
N VAL A 479 18.46 -4.97 31.73
CA VAL A 479 19.76 -4.38 31.38
C VAL A 479 20.24 -3.45 32.51
N GLY A 480 19.30 -2.82 33.22
CA GLY A 480 19.54 -1.91 34.34
C GLY A 480 20.08 -0.55 33.90
N ALA A 481 20.24 0.38 34.86
CA ALA A 481 20.51 1.79 34.58
C ALA A 481 21.62 2.06 33.55
N LEU A 482 21.35 2.94 32.58
CA LEU A 482 22.28 3.35 31.52
C LEU A 482 22.52 4.87 31.59
N GLY A 483 23.71 5.25 32.05
CA GLY A 483 24.10 6.65 32.20
C GLY A 483 24.33 7.35 30.86
N VAL A 484 24.32 8.69 30.88
CA VAL A 484 24.61 9.54 29.70
C VAL A 484 25.96 9.16 29.07
N GLY A 485 25.99 9.01 27.75
CA GLY A 485 27.18 8.62 26.97
C GLY A 485 27.70 7.21 27.29
N SER A 486 26.91 6.38 27.98
CA SER A 486 27.27 5.00 28.30
C SER A 486 26.60 4.03 27.34
N THR A 487 27.30 2.92 27.07
CA THR A 487 26.84 1.82 26.22
C THR A 487 26.78 0.52 27.04
N LYS A 488 25.82 -0.34 26.71
CA LYS A 488 25.76 -1.74 27.16
C LYS A 488 25.47 -2.64 25.97
N THR A 489 26.04 -3.83 25.98
CA THR A 489 25.87 -4.82 24.91
C THR A 489 25.24 -6.08 25.50
N VAL A 490 24.19 -6.57 24.84
CA VAL A 490 23.54 -7.85 25.12
C VAL A 490 23.80 -8.78 23.95
N THR A 491 24.12 -10.05 24.22
CA THR A 491 24.25 -11.08 23.18
C THR A 491 23.23 -12.18 23.45
N LEU A 492 22.54 -12.66 22.42
CA LEU A 492 21.55 -13.74 22.47
C LEU A 492 21.93 -14.82 21.46
N GLU A 493 21.89 -16.09 21.86
CA GLU A 493 22.17 -17.22 20.97
C GLU A 493 20.87 -17.96 20.61
N TYR A 494 20.68 -18.20 19.31
CA TYR A 494 19.57 -18.97 18.74
C TYR A 494 20.12 -20.20 18.01
N VAL A 495 19.29 -21.23 17.86
CA VAL A 495 19.51 -22.35 16.92
C VAL A 495 18.47 -22.23 15.81
N VAL A 496 18.90 -22.31 14.56
CA VAL A 496 17.99 -22.32 13.41
C VAL A 496 17.33 -23.68 13.30
N ASP A 497 15.99 -23.70 13.30
CA ASP A 497 15.19 -24.92 13.31
C ASP A 497 14.73 -25.35 11.92
N ASP A 498 14.45 -24.40 11.02
CA ASP A 498 14.08 -24.66 9.62
C ASP A 498 14.50 -23.50 8.69
N ILE A 499 14.57 -23.77 7.39
CA ILE A 499 14.77 -22.79 6.30
C ILE A 499 13.90 -23.26 5.12
N ALA A 500 13.08 -22.35 4.58
CA ALA A 500 12.24 -22.61 3.40
C ALA A 500 13.06 -22.60 2.09
N ALA A 501 12.44 -23.05 1.00
CA ALA A 501 13.00 -22.88 -0.34
C ALA A 501 12.50 -21.57 -0.98
N LEU A 502 13.24 -21.03 -1.94
CA LEU A 502 12.77 -19.96 -2.82
C LEU A 502 11.90 -20.50 -3.98
N PRO A 503 10.93 -19.72 -4.48
CA PRO A 503 10.31 -18.57 -3.81
C PRO A 503 9.39 -19.06 -2.67
N GLY A 504 9.39 -18.36 -1.53
CA GLY A 504 8.52 -18.74 -0.41
C GLY A 504 8.93 -18.16 0.95
N PRO A 505 7.98 -17.93 1.88
CA PRO A 505 8.25 -17.28 3.16
C PRO A 505 9.13 -18.14 4.08
N GLY A 506 10.07 -17.52 4.78
CA GLY A 506 10.95 -18.18 5.76
C GLY A 506 12.25 -18.77 5.20
N HIS A 507 12.69 -18.31 4.03
CA HIS A 507 14.03 -18.56 3.48
C HIS A 507 15.13 -17.75 4.22
N THR A 508 14.76 -16.71 4.98
CA THR A 508 15.63 -15.95 5.88
C THR A 508 15.27 -16.14 7.36
N VAL A 509 16.18 -15.77 8.25
CA VAL A 509 15.98 -15.71 9.71
C VAL A 509 15.97 -14.24 10.13
N ILE A 510 14.77 -13.67 10.33
CA ILE A 510 14.56 -12.26 10.65
C ILE A 510 14.13 -12.03 12.10
N THR A 511 14.66 -10.98 12.75
CA THR A 511 14.23 -10.57 14.09
C THR A 511 14.49 -9.09 14.40
N THR A 512 13.58 -8.51 15.18
CA THR A 512 13.60 -7.10 15.59
C THR A 512 13.63 -6.97 17.13
N PRO A 513 14.66 -6.34 17.71
CA PRO A 513 14.74 -6.08 19.14
C PRO A 513 13.92 -4.84 19.53
N SER A 514 13.55 -4.75 20.81
CA SER A 514 12.94 -3.54 21.38
C SER A 514 13.43 -3.32 22.81
N TRP A 515 13.29 -2.11 23.32
CA TRP A 515 13.65 -1.79 24.70
C TRP A 515 12.54 -1.01 25.38
N ARG A 516 12.53 -1.07 26.71
CA ARG A 516 11.74 -0.16 27.55
C ARG A 516 12.57 0.35 28.71
N SER A 517 12.27 1.56 29.16
CA SER A 517 12.93 2.17 30.31
C SER A 517 11.95 2.95 31.16
N THR A 518 12.42 3.39 32.33
CA THR A 518 11.75 4.43 33.10
C THR A 518 12.70 5.58 33.36
N TRP A 519 12.16 6.80 33.36
CA TRP A 519 12.89 8.02 33.66
C TRP A 519 12.08 8.92 34.59
N ASN A 520 12.75 9.58 35.54
CA ASN A 520 12.13 10.53 36.45
C ASN A 520 11.86 11.86 35.76
N ASP A 521 10.62 12.07 35.33
CA ASP A 521 10.18 13.28 34.62
C ASP A 521 10.07 14.47 35.60
N PRO A 522 10.87 15.54 35.40
CA PRO A 522 10.87 16.72 36.26
C PRO A 522 9.57 17.56 36.15
N CYS A 523 8.72 17.28 35.17
CA CYS A 523 7.52 18.03 34.84
C CYS A 523 6.24 17.37 35.36
N ALA A 524 6.11 16.05 35.23
CA ALA A 524 5.06 15.28 35.91
C ALA A 524 5.35 15.09 37.40
N GLY A 525 6.63 15.09 37.82
CA GLY A 525 7.03 14.76 39.19
C GLY A 525 6.85 13.28 39.54
N ALA A 526 6.79 12.42 38.51
CA ALA A 526 6.63 10.98 38.57
C ALA A 526 7.54 10.32 37.52
N ALA A 527 7.73 9.00 37.59
CA ALA A 527 8.47 8.29 36.55
C ALA A 527 7.58 8.09 35.31
N GLN A 528 8.11 8.42 34.14
CA GLN A 528 7.53 8.10 32.83
C GLN A 528 8.13 6.79 32.31
N ALA A 529 7.33 6.05 31.54
CA ALA A 529 7.84 4.97 30.70
C ALA A 529 8.39 5.55 29.38
N LEU A 530 9.41 4.89 28.84
CA LEU A 530 9.99 5.15 27.53
C LEU A 530 10.16 3.80 26.82
N SER A 531 10.07 3.79 25.49
CA SER A 531 10.31 2.61 24.66
C SER A 531 11.01 2.99 23.36
N GLY A 532 11.48 1.97 22.65
CA GLY A 532 12.07 2.09 21.32
C GLY A 532 12.21 0.70 20.69
N SER A 533 11.89 0.57 19.40
CA SER A 533 12.36 -0.53 18.56
C SER A 533 13.83 -0.35 18.14
N GLY A 534 14.42 -1.42 17.63
CA GLY A 534 15.63 -1.38 16.82
C GLY A 534 15.33 -1.76 15.38
N GLN A 535 16.37 -1.75 14.53
CA GLN A 535 16.26 -2.28 13.17
C GLN A 535 16.16 -3.82 13.19
N ALA A 536 15.41 -4.36 12.24
CA ALA A 536 15.44 -5.79 11.94
C ALA A 536 16.87 -6.20 11.54
N VAL A 537 17.26 -7.42 11.88
CA VAL A 537 18.40 -8.08 11.23
C VAL A 537 17.86 -9.33 10.59
N GLU A 538 18.13 -9.43 9.30
CA GLU A 538 17.79 -10.55 8.45
C GLU A 538 19.06 -11.31 8.07
N ILE A 539 18.97 -12.63 8.08
CA ILE A 539 20.08 -13.51 7.73
C ILE A 539 19.55 -14.51 6.69
N PRO A 540 20.00 -14.48 5.43
CA PRO A 540 19.60 -15.48 4.46
C PRO A 540 20.06 -16.89 4.86
N GLY A 541 19.19 -17.87 4.64
CA GLY A 541 19.45 -19.27 4.97
C GLY A 541 19.85 -20.08 3.74
N ALA A 542 20.90 -20.89 3.87
CA ALA A 542 21.32 -21.88 2.88
C ALA A 542 20.56 -23.21 3.07
N ARG A 543 20.13 -23.83 1.97
CA ARG A 543 19.27 -25.03 1.98
C ARG A 543 19.53 -25.91 0.76
N LEU A 544 20.24 -27.02 0.96
CA LEU A 544 20.47 -28.00 -0.11
C LEU A 544 19.17 -28.72 -0.53
N ALA A 545 18.93 -28.77 -1.83
CA ALA A 545 18.05 -29.70 -2.52
C ALA A 545 18.88 -30.71 -3.34
N VAL A 546 18.33 -31.91 -3.57
CA VAL A 546 18.99 -32.95 -4.36
C VAL A 546 18.00 -33.56 -5.33
N VAL A 547 18.28 -33.44 -6.62
CA VAL A 547 17.56 -34.13 -7.69
C VAL A 547 18.47 -35.24 -8.23
N LEU A 548 17.93 -36.45 -8.30
CA LEU A 548 18.57 -37.63 -8.86
C LEU A 548 17.76 -38.06 -10.08
N SER A 549 18.40 -38.12 -11.24
CA SER A 549 17.88 -38.70 -12.47
C SER A 549 18.65 -39.97 -12.85
N ALA A 550 18.03 -40.79 -13.69
CA ALA A 550 18.59 -42.03 -14.21
C ALA A 550 18.33 -42.12 -15.72
N SER A 551 19.36 -42.51 -16.48
CA SER A 551 19.28 -42.71 -17.93
C SER A 551 19.87 -44.09 -18.29
N PRO A 552 19.11 -44.99 -18.95
CA PRO A 552 17.71 -44.80 -19.36
C PRO A 552 16.74 -44.67 -18.18
N GLY A 553 15.68 -43.88 -18.38
CA GLY A 553 14.67 -43.52 -17.38
C GLY A 553 13.66 -44.64 -17.09
N THR A 554 12.38 -44.29 -16.98
CA THR A 554 11.30 -45.28 -16.82
C THR A 554 10.14 -44.94 -17.76
N PRO A 555 9.73 -45.84 -18.67
CA PRO A 555 10.43 -47.05 -19.11
C PRO A 555 11.74 -46.68 -19.86
N PRO A 556 12.76 -47.54 -19.83
CA PRO A 556 12.66 -48.72 -20.66
C PRO A 556 13.05 -50.00 -19.93
N ASN A 557 12.90 -51.08 -20.66
CA ASN A 557 12.85 -52.41 -20.09
C ASN A 557 14.19 -53.11 -20.15
N LEU A 558 15.08 -52.64 -19.28
CA LEU A 558 16.47 -53.04 -19.24
C LEU A 558 16.64 -54.55 -19.08
N LEU A 559 17.58 -55.11 -19.83
CA LEU A 559 17.98 -56.50 -19.78
C LEU A 559 19.27 -56.66 -18.97
N THR A 560 19.57 -57.90 -18.58
CA THR A 560 20.85 -58.20 -17.91
C THR A 560 22.01 -57.95 -18.86
N GLY A 561 22.81 -56.93 -18.57
CA GLY A 561 23.89 -56.46 -19.42
C GLY A 561 23.84 -54.97 -19.71
N ASP A 562 22.70 -54.32 -19.51
CA ASP A 562 22.51 -52.91 -19.84
C ASP A 562 23.11 -52.00 -18.76
N THR A 563 23.29 -50.71 -19.08
CA THR A 563 23.93 -49.72 -18.22
C THR A 563 22.94 -48.62 -17.86
N ILE A 564 22.90 -48.24 -16.58
CA ILE A 564 22.18 -47.07 -16.08
C ILE A 564 23.23 -46.03 -15.69
N THR A 565 23.13 -44.83 -16.24
CA THR A 565 23.83 -43.62 -15.80
C THR A 565 22.94 -42.91 -14.79
N TYR A 566 23.43 -42.69 -13.58
CA TYR A 566 22.79 -41.82 -12.60
C TYR A 566 23.43 -40.44 -12.66
N THR A 567 22.60 -39.39 -12.61
CA THR A 567 23.03 -37.99 -12.48
C THR A 567 22.37 -37.41 -11.23
N ALA A 568 23.18 -36.94 -10.28
CA ALA A 568 22.71 -36.18 -9.13
C ALA A 568 23.08 -34.71 -9.31
N ALA A 569 22.07 -33.85 -9.33
CA ALA A 569 22.18 -32.41 -9.21
C ALA A 569 21.92 -32.02 -7.75
N ILE A 570 22.87 -31.32 -7.13
CA ILE A 570 22.73 -30.76 -5.78
C ILE A 570 22.76 -29.23 -5.92
N SER A 571 21.61 -28.60 -5.66
CA SER A 571 21.45 -27.14 -5.72
C SER A 571 21.31 -26.58 -4.31
N ASP A 572 21.73 -25.34 -4.09
CA ASP A 572 21.17 -24.55 -3.00
C ASP A 572 19.85 -23.94 -3.48
N VAL A 573 18.79 -24.10 -2.69
CA VAL A 573 17.45 -23.51 -2.92
C VAL A 573 17.05 -22.57 -1.79
N GLY A 574 17.99 -22.22 -0.92
CA GLY A 574 17.84 -21.14 0.05
C GLY A 574 18.22 -19.78 -0.57
N ALA A 575 18.58 -18.81 0.27
CA ALA A 575 18.92 -17.45 -0.14
C ALA A 575 20.41 -17.07 0.08
N ALA A 576 21.29 -18.04 0.38
CA ALA A 576 22.73 -17.81 0.54
C ALA A 576 23.57 -19.06 0.24
N ASP A 577 24.85 -18.85 -0.08
CA ASP A 577 25.85 -19.91 -0.24
C ASP A 577 25.95 -20.81 1.02
N THR A 578 26.04 -22.12 0.81
CA THR A 578 26.32 -23.08 1.88
C THR A 578 27.68 -22.84 2.57
N PRO A 579 27.82 -23.22 3.86
CA PRO A 579 29.12 -23.29 4.53
C PRO A 579 30.09 -24.26 3.82
N PRO A 580 31.42 -24.12 4.00
CA PRO A 580 32.47 -24.96 3.42
C PRO A 580 32.57 -26.34 4.09
N THR A 581 31.43 -27.03 4.19
CA THR A 581 31.24 -28.32 4.87
C THR A 581 30.30 -29.27 4.13
N SER A 582 29.65 -28.83 3.04
CA SER A 582 28.66 -29.65 2.33
C SER A 582 29.26 -30.94 1.76
N THR A 583 28.55 -32.05 1.96
CA THR A 583 28.93 -33.38 1.49
C THR A 583 27.79 -34.10 0.79
N PHE A 584 28.12 -35.12 -0.01
CA PHE A 584 27.16 -36.00 -0.66
C PHE A 584 27.57 -37.48 -0.55
N SER A 585 26.59 -38.38 -0.57
CA SER A 585 26.81 -39.82 -0.78
C SER A 585 25.66 -40.48 -1.52
N ILE A 586 25.98 -41.52 -2.30
CA ILE A 586 25.00 -42.35 -3.00
C ILE A 586 25.50 -43.82 -3.07
N PRO A 587 24.68 -44.81 -2.67
CA PRO A 587 25.06 -46.21 -2.72
C PRO A 587 25.03 -46.77 -4.16
N VAL A 588 25.61 -47.96 -4.35
CA VAL A 588 25.42 -48.75 -5.58
C VAL A 588 24.10 -49.54 -5.45
N PRO A 589 23.15 -49.42 -6.39
CA PRO A 589 21.86 -50.11 -6.32
C PRO A 589 21.96 -51.64 -6.29
N ALA A 590 21.09 -52.28 -5.53
CA ALA A 590 20.94 -53.73 -5.54
C ALA A 590 20.53 -54.23 -6.94
N GLY A 591 21.09 -55.37 -7.37
CA GLY A 591 20.88 -55.90 -8.72
C GLY A 591 21.81 -55.32 -9.79
N THR A 592 22.68 -54.36 -9.44
CA THR A 592 23.67 -53.75 -10.36
C THR A 592 25.12 -53.92 -9.89
N ALA A 593 26.07 -53.55 -10.74
CA ALA A 593 27.49 -53.42 -10.42
C ALA A 593 28.05 -52.11 -10.97
N TYR A 594 28.81 -51.36 -10.17
CA TYR A 594 29.47 -50.11 -10.59
C TYR A 594 30.43 -50.32 -11.78
N VAL A 595 30.39 -49.39 -12.73
CA VAL A 595 31.33 -49.33 -13.86
C VAL A 595 32.55 -48.53 -13.43
N ALA A 596 33.69 -49.20 -13.26
CA ALA A 596 34.93 -48.58 -12.78
C ALA A 596 35.39 -47.43 -13.69
N GLY A 597 35.75 -46.28 -13.08
CA GLY A 597 36.17 -45.07 -13.77
C GLY A 597 35.06 -44.30 -14.49
N SER A 598 33.78 -44.58 -14.21
CA SER A 598 32.64 -43.89 -14.84
C SER A 598 32.20 -42.59 -14.17
N THR A 599 32.69 -42.28 -12.96
CA THR A 599 32.22 -41.10 -12.23
C THR A 599 32.77 -39.80 -12.78
N THR A 600 31.91 -38.82 -13.02
CA THR A 600 32.29 -37.40 -13.15
C THR A 600 31.78 -36.58 -11.97
N PHE A 601 32.43 -35.46 -11.74
CA PHE A 601 32.08 -34.44 -10.74
C PHE A 601 32.34 -33.08 -11.38
N ASN A 602 31.28 -32.27 -11.52
CA ASN A 602 31.25 -31.04 -12.31
C ASN A 602 31.90 -31.23 -13.69
N ASN A 603 31.42 -32.26 -14.41
CA ASN A 603 31.88 -32.70 -15.74
C ASN A 603 33.36 -33.16 -15.84
N ALA A 604 34.14 -33.07 -14.76
CA ALA A 604 35.50 -33.60 -14.70
C ALA A 604 35.53 -35.07 -14.23
N ALA A 605 36.32 -35.91 -14.91
CA ALA A 605 36.46 -37.33 -14.54
C ALA A 605 37.08 -37.50 -13.14
N LEU A 606 36.42 -38.25 -12.28
CA LEU A 606 36.79 -38.43 -10.88
C LEU A 606 37.35 -39.84 -10.64
N ALA A 607 38.58 -39.91 -10.12
CA ALA A 607 39.25 -41.20 -9.88
C ALA A 607 38.54 -42.05 -8.80
N ASP A 608 38.32 -43.33 -9.12
CA ASP A 608 37.82 -44.36 -8.21
C ASP A 608 38.61 -44.43 -6.90
N GLN A 609 37.93 -44.86 -5.82
CA GLN A 609 38.59 -45.20 -4.57
C GLN A 609 39.44 -46.49 -4.70
N ALA A 610 40.36 -46.69 -3.76
CA ALA A 610 41.29 -47.81 -3.75
C ALA A 610 40.58 -49.17 -3.86
N GLY A 611 40.86 -49.91 -4.95
CA GLY A 611 40.19 -51.17 -5.27
C GLY A 611 39.13 -51.09 -6.36
N GLY A 612 38.87 -49.90 -6.95
CA GLY A 612 37.85 -49.69 -7.98
C GLY A 612 36.45 -49.48 -7.41
N ALA A 613 36.37 -48.88 -6.21
CA ALA A 613 35.11 -48.58 -5.55
C ALA A 613 34.61 -47.16 -5.92
N PRO A 614 33.28 -46.91 -5.94
CA PRO A 614 32.74 -45.64 -6.40
C PRO A 614 33.19 -44.45 -5.52
N PRO A 615 33.56 -43.30 -6.10
CA PRO A 615 33.99 -42.12 -5.36
C PRO A 615 33.04 -41.63 -4.25
N PHE A 616 31.72 -41.72 -4.46
CA PHE A 616 30.66 -41.23 -3.58
C PHE A 616 29.89 -42.33 -2.82
N ALA A 617 30.41 -43.57 -2.78
CA ALA A 617 29.81 -44.67 -2.00
C ALA A 617 29.83 -44.44 -0.47
N THR A 618 30.50 -43.38 -0.03
CA THR A 618 30.58 -42.85 1.33
C THR A 618 30.53 -41.32 1.25
N LEU A 619 30.16 -40.64 2.34
CA LEU A 619 30.16 -39.17 2.40
C LEU A 619 31.48 -38.57 1.92
N ARG A 620 31.37 -37.58 1.05
CA ARG A 620 32.48 -36.86 0.42
C ARG A 620 32.08 -35.40 0.19
N GLU A 621 33.00 -34.47 0.46
CA GLU A 621 32.83 -33.04 0.18
C GLU A 621 32.46 -32.78 -1.28
N ILE A 622 31.47 -31.90 -1.48
CA ILE A 622 31.03 -31.38 -2.77
C ILE A 622 31.33 -29.89 -2.86
N HIS A 623 31.27 -29.31 -4.05
CA HIS A 623 31.36 -27.87 -4.28
C HIS A 623 30.91 -27.52 -5.69
N SER A 624 30.36 -26.32 -5.87
CA SER A 624 30.02 -25.79 -7.20
C SER A 624 31.28 -25.54 -8.04
N PRO A 625 31.18 -25.44 -9.38
CA PRO A 625 32.31 -25.06 -10.23
C PRO A 625 33.00 -23.78 -9.73
N GLY A 626 34.32 -23.83 -9.55
CA GLY A 626 35.12 -22.69 -9.06
C GLY A 626 34.98 -22.34 -7.57
N ALA A 627 34.04 -22.95 -6.84
CA ALA A 627 33.87 -22.72 -5.41
C ALA A 627 34.92 -23.45 -4.55
N ALA A 628 35.03 -23.06 -3.28
CA ALA A 628 35.87 -23.77 -2.31
C ALA A 628 35.26 -25.14 -1.96
N ALA A 629 36.08 -26.12 -1.60
CA ALA A 629 35.59 -27.43 -1.16
C ALA A 629 34.59 -27.29 0.00
N GLY A 630 33.45 -27.95 -0.12
CA GLY A 630 32.32 -27.86 0.79
C GLY A 630 31.28 -26.79 0.42
N VAL A 631 31.57 -25.84 -0.47
CA VAL A 631 30.65 -24.75 -0.82
C VAL A 631 29.88 -25.07 -2.10
N VAL A 632 28.59 -25.36 -1.95
CA VAL A 632 27.56 -25.18 -2.98
C VAL A 632 27.11 -23.72 -2.96
N ARG A 633 27.09 -23.10 -4.14
CA ARG A 633 26.67 -21.72 -4.37
C ARG A 633 25.21 -21.63 -4.79
N LEU A 634 24.55 -20.52 -4.47
CA LEU A 634 23.23 -20.20 -4.99
C LEU A 634 23.25 -20.15 -6.53
N GLY A 635 22.20 -20.64 -7.20
CA GLY A 635 22.09 -20.71 -8.66
C GLY A 635 23.10 -21.62 -9.37
N GLN A 636 24.01 -22.31 -8.67
CA GLN A 636 25.16 -22.99 -9.27
C GLN A 636 25.25 -24.45 -8.80
N PRO A 637 24.51 -25.38 -9.43
CA PRO A 637 24.40 -26.76 -8.97
C PRO A 637 25.71 -27.55 -9.06
N VAL A 638 25.86 -28.51 -8.16
CA VAL A 638 26.88 -29.56 -8.23
C VAL A 638 26.35 -30.73 -9.03
N ILE A 639 27.03 -31.14 -10.09
CA ILE A 639 26.64 -32.27 -10.94
C ILE A 639 27.58 -33.45 -10.69
N ILE A 640 27.01 -34.59 -10.28
CA ILE A 640 27.72 -35.87 -10.11
C ILE A 640 27.08 -36.91 -11.02
N THR A 641 27.84 -37.49 -11.94
CA THR A 641 27.35 -38.63 -12.75
C THR A 641 28.15 -39.89 -12.45
N PHE A 642 27.53 -41.07 -12.60
CA PHE A 642 28.22 -42.37 -12.56
C PHE A 642 27.39 -43.47 -13.22
N GLN A 643 28.05 -44.55 -13.65
CA GLN A 643 27.38 -45.67 -14.32
C GLN A 643 27.37 -46.96 -13.49
N VAL A 644 26.27 -47.69 -13.58
CA VAL A 644 26.11 -49.06 -13.06
C VAL A 644 25.56 -49.98 -14.14
N LYS A 645 25.91 -51.25 -14.09
CA LYS A 645 25.48 -52.28 -15.04
C LYS A 645 24.49 -53.24 -14.40
N VAL A 646 23.37 -53.53 -15.05
CA VAL A 646 22.35 -54.50 -14.58
C VAL A 646 22.93 -55.91 -14.63
N ILE A 647 22.95 -56.61 -13.49
CA ILE A 647 23.51 -57.96 -13.35
C ILE A 647 22.49 -59.04 -12.94
N ALA A 648 21.25 -58.65 -12.60
CA ALA A 648 20.14 -59.55 -12.31
C ALA A 648 18.78 -58.90 -12.60
N THR A 649 17.78 -59.69 -13.01
CA THR A 649 16.38 -59.24 -13.23
C THR A 649 15.48 -59.39 -11.99
N THR A 650 16.09 -59.56 -10.81
CA THR A 650 15.39 -59.58 -9.52
C THR A 650 16.18 -58.73 -8.54
N PRO A 651 15.64 -57.63 -7.97
CA PRO A 651 14.27 -57.11 -8.15
C PRO A 651 13.90 -56.69 -9.59
N MET A 652 12.60 -56.51 -9.86
CA MET A 652 12.06 -56.08 -11.16
C MET A 652 12.25 -54.57 -11.43
N PHE A 653 12.81 -53.86 -10.45
CA PHE A 653 13.15 -52.44 -10.53
C PHE A 653 14.53 -52.23 -9.92
N VAL A 654 15.34 -51.35 -10.52
CA VAL A 654 16.61 -50.89 -9.95
C VAL A 654 16.37 -49.54 -9.29
N THR A 655 16.34 -49.55 -7.95
CA THR A 655 16.01 -48.35 -7.15
C THR A 655 17.24 -47.71 -6.53
N ASN A 656 17.37 -46.38 -6.60
CA ASN A 656 18.46 -45.62 -6.00
C ASN A 656 17.98 -44.33 -5.31
N GLN A 657 18.76 -43.85 -4.34
CA GLN A 657 18.53 -42.58 -3.64
C GLN A 657 19.86 -42.06 -3.08
N GLY A 658 20.19 -40.80 -3.38
CA GLY A 658 21.33 -40.10 -2.80
C GLY A 658 20.94 -39.30 -1.56
N LYS A 659 21.96 -38.76 -0.87
CA LYS A 659 21.75 -37.75 0.18
C LYS A 659 22.90 -36.74 0.22
N ALA A 660 22.53 -35.48 0.42
CA ALA A 660 23.44 -34.40 0.76
C ALA A 660 23.31 -34.02 2.24
N ASP A 661 24.36 -33.44 2.78
CA ASP A 661 24.41 -32.91 4.15
C ASP A 661 25.24 -31.63 4.12
N ILE A 662 24.67 -30.52 4.61
CA ILE A 662 25.23 -29.16 4.56
C ILE A 662 26.34 -28.95 5.60
N ASP A 663 26.30 -29.64 6.73
CA ASP A 663 27.35 -29.61 7.77
C ASP A 663 28.17 -30.92 7.85
N GLY A 664 27.75 -31.92 7.08
CA GLY A 664 28.51 -33.09 6.64
C GLY A 664 28.51 -34.28 7.60
N ALA A 665 28.59 -34.02 8.90
CA ALA A 665 28.40 -35.02 9.96
C ALA A 665 28.05 -34.36 11.31
N GLY A 666 27.49 -33.15 11.25
CA GLY A 666 27.12 -32.33 12.39
C GLY A 666 25.67 -32.55 12.81
N PRO A 667 25.02 -31.55 13.43
CA PRO A 667 23.63 -31.62 13.85
C PRO A 667 22.59 -31.43 12.73
N ALA A 668 22.94 -30.92 11.55
CA ALA A 668 21.98 -30.67 10.48
C ALA A 668 21.31 -31.96 9.96
N PRO A 669 20.03 -31.91 9.54
CA PRO A 669 19.35 -33.07 8.98
C PRO A 669 19.80 -33.34 7.54
N GLU A 670 20.14 -34.59 7.24
CA GLU A 670 20.48 -35.05 5.88
C GLU A 670 19.31 -34.82 4.91
N ARG A 671 19.60 -34.21 3.75
CA ARG A 671 18.64 -33.97 2.66
C ARG A 671 18.74 -35.09 1.63
N PHE A 672 17.70 -35.92 1.56
CA PHE A 672 17.63 -37.04 0.60
C PHE A 672 17.17 -36.56 -0.78
N SER A 673 17.66 -37.22 -1.83
CA SER A 673 17.11 -37.04 -3.18
C SER A 673 15.71 -37.64 -3.30
N ASN A 674 15.01 -37.29 -4.37
CA ASN A 674 13.96 -38.16 -4.93
C ASN A 674 14.50 -39.59 -5.15
N GLN A 675 13.60 -40.57 -5.15
CA GLN A 675 13.94 -41.96 -5.38
C GLN A 675 13.75 -42.30 -6.86
N THR A 676 14.81 -42.74 -7.54
CA THR A 676 14.76 -43.21 -8.93
C THR A 676 14.54 -44.72 -8.97
N SER A 677 13.78 -45.23 -9.96
CA SER A 677 13.39 -46.64 -10.01
C SER A 677 13.18 -47.16 -11.44
N THR A 678 14.25 -47.57 -12.12
CA THR A 678 14.20 -48.05 -13.52
C THR A 678 13.63 -49.48 -13.63
N ALA A 679 12.73 -49.71 -14.60
CA ALA A 679 12.03 -50.97 -14.84
C ALA A 679 12.84 -52.03 -15.63
N VAL A 680 12.35 -53.28 -15.64
CA VAL A 680 13.06 -54.46 -16.16
C VAL A 680 12.09 -55.46 -16.87
N GLY A 681 11.29 -55.01 -17.86
CA GLY A 681 10.54 -55.88 -18.82
C GLY A 681 9.25 -55.32 -19.47
N GLY A 682 9.24 -55.11 -20.81
CA GLY A 682 8.17 -54.67 -21.77
C GLY A 682 7.07 -53.66 -21.37
N ALA A 683 6.87 -52.56 -22.13
CA ALA A 683 5.89 -51.48 -21.85
C ALA A 683 5.11 -50.99 -23.11
N ASP A 684 4.08 -50.19 -22.82
CA ASP A 684 3.01 -49.55 -23.61
C ASP A 684 2.56 -48.39 -22.67
N VAL A 685 2.89 -47.13 -23.00
CA VAL A 685 2.92 -46.01 -22.02
C VAL A 685 1.66 -45.15 -22.01
N ASP A 686 1.23 -44.68 -23.17
CA ASP A 686 0.07 -43.78 -23.32
C ASP A 686 -1.27 -44.55 -23.38
N ASN A 687 -1.22 -45.86 -23.64
CA ASN A 687 -2.34 -46.77 -23.83
C ASN A 687 -3.16 -46.52 -25.12
N ASP A 688 -2.54 -46.02 -26.19
CA ASP A 688 -3.17 -45.92 -27.52
C ASP A 688 -3.51 -47.31 -28.12
N GLY A 689 -2.75 -48.34 -27.71
CA GLY A 689 -2.88 -49.75 -28.11
C GLY A 689 -1.73 -50.26 -28.99
N VAL A 690 -0.74 -49.41 -29.27
CA VAL A 690 0.57 -49.71 -29.82
C VAL A 690 1.56 -49.86 -28.65
N VAL A 691 2.66 -50.58 -28.86
CA VAL A 691 3.73 -50.70 -27.84
C VAL A 691 4.82 -49.71 -28.16
N ASP A 692 5.51 -49.11 -27.17
CA ASP A 692 6.51 -48.01 -27.32
C ASP A 692 7.63 -48.23 -28.39
N VAL A 693 7.75 -49.43 -28.93
CA VAL A 693 8.74 -49.85 -29.95
C VAL A 693 8.17 -50.01 -31.36
N GLU A 694 6.86 -49.86 -31.51
CA GLU A 694 6.10 -49.87 -32.78
C GLU A 694 5.27 -48.57 -32.94
N ASP A 695 5.42 -47.64 -32.00
CA ASP A 695 4.67 -46.39 -31.81
C ASP A 695 5.51 -45.17 -32.24
N ASN A 696 4.94 -44.25 -33.02
CA ASN A 696 5.58 -43.01 -33.48
C ASN A 696 5.30 -41.76 -32.63
N CYS A 697 4.44 -41.79 -31.61
CA CYS A 697 4.45 -40.80 -30.53
C CYS A 697 4.28 -41.48 -29.15
N PRO A 698 5.28 -42.22 -28.62
CA PRO A 698 5.14 -43.10 -27.43
C PRO A 698 4.67 -42.50 -26.09
N LEU A 699 4.38 -41.20 -26.05
CA LEU A 699 3.90 -40.44 -24.89
C LEU A 699 2.58 -39.68 -25.18
N VAL A 700 2.11 -39.65 -26.44
CA VAL A 700 1.04 -38.79 -26.93
C VAL A 700 0.08 -39.63 -27.77
N TYR A 701 -1.10 -39.91 -27.20
CA TYR A 701 -2.15 -40.78 -27.75
C TYR A 701 -2.43 -40.55 -29.24
N ASN A 702 -1.85 -41.38 -30.12
CA ASN A 702 -1.95 -41.25 -31.58
C ASN A 702 -2.25 -42.59 -32.28
N PRO A 703 -3.41 -43.23 -32.00
CA PRO A 703 -3.73 -44.61 -32.41
C PRO A 703 -3.89 -44.87 -33.92
N ASP A 704 -3.79 -43.84 -34.76
CA ASP A 704 -3.72 -43.97 -36.23
C ASP A 704 -2.31 -43.78 -36.80
N GLN A 705 -1.35 -43.35 -35.99
CA GLN A 705 0.08 -43.25 -36.28
C GLN A 705 0.34 -42.41 -37.54
N ALA A 706 -0.33 -41.25 -37.59
CA ALA A 706 -0.24 -40.31 -38.70
C ALA A 706 1.16 -39.69 -38.79
N ASN A 707 1.65 -39.57 -40.02
CA ASN A 707 2.86 -38.84 -40.41
C ASN A 707 2.67 -38.45 -41.89
N HIS A 708 2.39 -37.17 -42.14
CA HIS A 708 2.02 -36.57 -43.42
C HIS A 708 2.93 -35.40 -43.81
N TYR A 709 3.49 -34.63 -42.86
CA TYR A 709 4.37 -33.49 -43.15
C TYR A 709 5.62 -33.92 -43.94
N ASP A 710 6.14 -35.12 -43.63
CA ASP A 710 7.26 -35.77 -44.28
C ASP A 710 7.08 -36.08 -45.79
N VAL A 711 5.84 -36.10 -46.30
CA VAL A 711 5.51 -36.67 -47.62
C VAL A 711 5.90 -35.77 -48.81
N PHE A 712 6.14 -34.47 -48.58
CA PHE A 712 6.54 -33.54 -49.65
C PHE A 712 8.06 -33.23 -49.69
N GLY A 713 8.81 -33.57 -48.64
CA GLY A 713 10.27 -33.66 -48.65
C GLY A 713 10.99 -32.30 -48.62
N TYR A 714 10.71 -31.51 -47.58
CA TYR A 714 11.28 -30.17 -47.40
C TYR A 714 12.37 -30.07 -46.31
N SER A 715 12.39 -30.95 -45.29
CA SER A 715 13.53 -31.09 -44.38
C SER A 715 14.64 -32.00 -44.95
N SER A 716 15.88 -31.80 -44.49
CA SER A 716 16.99 -32.74 -44.74
C SER A 716 16.97 -33.98 -43.83
N VAL A 717 16.08 -33.96 -42.82
CA VAL A 717 15.80 -35.05 -41.87
C VAL A 717 14.73 -36.00 -42.41
N ALA A 718 13.89 -35.54 -43.34
CA ALA A 718 12.72 -36.25 -43.90
C ALA A 718 12.79 -37.79 -43.87
N GLY A 719 11.99 -38.39 -42.99
CA GLY A 719 11.98 -39.80 -42.65
C GLY A 719 12.71 -40.18 -41.36
N ASP A 720 12.57 -39.39 -40.29
CA ASP A 720 12.54 -39.97 -38.95
C ASP A 720 11.24 -40.79 -38.75
N ALA A 721 10.90 -41.09 -37.51
CA ALA A 721 9.80 -41.99 -37.19
C ALA A 721 8.92 -41.43 -36.08
N GLU A 722 8.90 -40.11 -35.95
CA GLU A 722 7.94 -39.37 -35.14
C GLU A 722 6.59 -39.26 -35.91
N GLY A 723 5.57 -38.63 -35.32
CA GLY A 723 4.23 -38.52 -35.91
C GLY A 723 3.68 -37.10 -35.86
N ASP A 724 2.70 -36.80 -36.73
CA ASP A 724 2.14 -35.46 -36.98
C ASP A 724 1.67 -34.68 -35.72
N VAL A 725 1.59 -35.32 -34.55
CA VAL A 725 1.12 -34.74 -33.28
C VAL A 725 2.23 -34.60 -32.23
N CYS A 726 3.48 -34.88 -32.62
CA CYS A 726 4.68 -34.78 -31.79
C CYS A 726 5.93 -34.44 -32.62
N ASP A 727 5.75 -33.88 -33.82
CA ASP A 727 6.81 -33.51 -34.78
C ASP A 727 7.20 -32.04 -34.56
N ASP A 728 8.49 -31.82 -34.32
CA ASP A 728 9.15 -30.56 -33.95
C ASP A 728 10.59 -30.68 -34.51
N THR A 729 10.79 -30.15 -35.71
CA THR A 729 11.93 -30.50 -36.58
C THR A 729 13.25 -29.82 -36.21
N ASP A 730 13.23 -28.62 -35.65
CA ASP A 730 14.42 -27.88 -35.18
C ASP A 730 14.55 -27.84 -33.65
N GLY A 731 13.46 -27.99 -32.88
CA GLY A 731 13.49 -28.22 -31.45
C GLY A 731 13.26 -26.98 -30.58
N ASP A 732 12.60 -25.95 -31.11
CA ASP A 732 12.28 -24.71 -30.38
C ASP A 732 10.96 -24.75 -29.60
N GLY A 733 10.19 -25.83 -29.73
CA GLY A 733 8.97 -26.07 -28.98
C GLY A 733 7.68 -25.70 -29.69
N LEU A 734 7.74 -25.03 -30.85
CA LEU A 734 6.66 -25.04 -31.83
C LEU A 734 6.63 -26.42 -32.52
N LEU A 735 5.46 -26.83 -33.02
CA LEU A 735 5.34 -28.04 -33.83
C LEU A 735 5.37 -27.66 -35.32
N ASP A 736 5.89 -28.54 -36.18
CA ASP A 736 5.90 -28.37 -37.65
C ASP A 736 4.54 -27.94 -38.23
N SER A 737 3.44 -28.35 -37.57
CA SER A 737 2.06 -28.06 -37.97
C SER A 737 1.50 -26.71 -37.49
N GLU A 738 2.15 -26.09 -36.50
CA GLU A 738 1.84 -24.76 -35.95
C GLU A 738 2.60 -23.68 -36.74
N GLU A 739 3.79 -24.01 -37.24
CA GLU A 739 4.64 -23.09 -38.02
C GLU A 739 4.25 -23.07 -39.52
N ASP A 740 4.08 -24.23 -40.19
CA ASP A 740 3.53 -24.31 -41.56
C ASP A 740 1.99 -24.39 -41.52
N LEU A 741 1.35 -23.40 -40.88
CA LEU A 741 -0.12 -23.24 -40.78
C LEU A 741 -0.81 -23.28 -42.16
N SER A 742 -0.17 -22.71 -43.18
CA SER A 742 -0.65 -22.73 -44.56
C SER A 742 -0.43 -24.07 -45.29
N GLY A 743 0.32 -25.01 -44.70
CA GLY A 743 0.57 -26.36 -45.19
C GLY A 743 1.23 -26.39 -46.56
N ASN A 744 2.12 -25.43 -46.81
CA ASN A 744 2.64 -25.11 -48.13
C ASN A 744 4.18 -25.13 -48.19
N GLY A 745 4.87 -25.14 -47.04
CA GLY A 745 6.33 -25.22 -46.89
C GLY A 745 7.03 -24.07 -47.62
N TRP A 746 6.53 -22.84 -47.44
CA TRP A 746 6.98 -21.65 -48.15
C TRP A 746 6.79 -20.37 -47.34
N ASP A 747 7.60 -20.28 -46.30
CA ASP A 747 8.07 -19.14 -45.49
C ASP A 747 8.22 -17.85 -46.32
N ALA A 748 7.10 -17.14 -46.46
CA ALA A 748 6.98 -15.91 -47.25
C ALA A 748 6.89 -14.65 -46.37
N GLY A 749 7.48 -14.68 -45.17
CA GLY A 749 7.51 -13.57 -44.20
C GLY A 749 6.14 -13.29 -43.58
N ALA A 750 5.48 -14.35 -43.10
CA ALA A 750 4.16 -14.29 -42.45
C ALA A 750 3.87 -15.50 -41.54
N GLU A 751 4.83 -16.42 -41.40
CA GLU A 751 4.80 -17.72 -40.71
C GLU A 751 6.26 -17.98 -40.30
N THR A 752 6.49 -18.61 -39.14
CA THR A 752 7.79 -19.09 -38.63
C THR A 752 8.30 -20.29 -39.44
N SER A 753 9.53 -20.76 -39.19
CA SER A 753 10.18 -21.77 -40.01
C SER A 753 10.52 -23.04 -39.24
N ALA A 754 9.75 -24.11 -39.50
CA ALA A 754 9.92 -25.48 -38.99
C ALA A 754 11.23 -26.19 -39.40
N THR A 755 12.30 -25.46 -39.70
CA THR A 755 13.65 -25.97 -39.89
C THR A 755 14.75 -24.97 -39.47
N ASP A 756 14.42 -23.77 -38.98
CA ASP A 756 15.35 -22.69 -38.61
C ASP A 756 14.75 -21.93 -37.40
N PRO A 757 15.19 -22.23 -36.15
CA PRO A 757 14.53 -21.80 -34.91
C PRO A 757 14.85 -20.35 -34.52
N ASP A 758 15.06 -19.49 -35.52
CA ASP A 758 15.54 -18.09 -35.47
C ASP A 758 15.22 -17.49 -36.85
N THR A 759 13.93 -17.35 -37.15
CA THR A 759 13.41 -17.17 -38.54
C THR A 759 13.84 -15.84 -39.16
N ASP A 760 13.94 -14.76 -38.39
CA ASP A 760 14.45 -13.47 -38.87
C ASP A 760 15.96 -13.26 -38.64
N GLY A 761 16.58 -14.09 -37.79
CA GLY A 761 18.01 -14.10 -37.55
C GLY A 761 18.48 -13.10 -36.48
N ASP A 762 17.59 -12.50 -35.70
CA ASP A 762 17.98 -11.53 -34.69
C ASP A 762 18.77 -12.15 -33.54
N GLY A 763 18.48 -13.40 -33.17
CA GLY A 763 19.16 -14.14 -32.11
C GLY A 763 18.30 -14.60 -30.94
N LEU A 764 17.03 -14.21 -30.85
CA LEU A 764 16.00 -14.89 -30.05
C LEU A 764 15.50 -16.15 -30.81
N CYS A 765 14.65 -16.96 -30.18
CA CYS A 765 14.17 -18.24 -30.76
C CYS A 765 12.64 -18.25 -30.91
N ASP A 766 12.14 -18.56 -32.13
CA ASP A 766 10.72 -18.48 -32.50
C ASP A 766 9.74 -19.09 -31.47
N GLY A 767 10.14 -20.18 -30.80
CA GLY A 767 9.39 -20.85 -29.72
C GLY A 767 10.02 -20.79 -28.32
N ALA A 768 9.22 -21.17 -27.32
CA ALA A 768 9.56 -21.20 -25.89
C ALA A 768 10.77 -22.09 -25.47
N ILE A 769 11.51 -22.74 -26.37
CA ILE A 769 12.68 -23.57 -26.07
C ILE A 769 13.95 -23.02 -26.75
N THR A 770 14.78 -22.34 -25.96
CA THR A 770 16.08 -21.85 -26.43
C THR A 770 16.96 -22.96 -27.05
N ILE A 771 17.28 -22.83 -28.33
CA ILE A 771 18.10 -23.80 -29.08
C ILE A 771 19.12 -23.12 -29.99
N ALA A 772 20.41 -23.46 -29.84
CA ALA A 772 21.47 -22.76 -30.58
C ALA A 772 21.31 -22.91 -32.12
N PRO A 773 21.28 -21.81 -32.89
CA PRO A 773 22.12 -20.63 -32.68
C PRO A 773 21.56 -19.50 -31.81
N CYS A 774 20.26 -19.46 -31.56
CA CYS A 774 19.59 -18.42 -30.77
C CYS A 774 19.70 -18.63 -29.25
N PHE A 775 19.33 -17.59 -28.50
CA PHE A 775 19.38 -17.45 -27.05
C PHE A 775 18.23 -16.53 -26.59
N GLY A 776 17.25 -17.09 -25.89
CA GLY A 776 15.99 -16.40 -25.58
C GLY A 776 14.78 -17.19 -26.07
N HIS A 777 13.64 -16.50 -26.12
CA HIS A 777 12.32 -16.94 -26.62
C HIS A 777 11.54 -15.70 -27.08
N GLU A 778 10.83 -15.78 -28.20
CA GLU A 778 9.81 -14.78 -28.55
C GLU A 778 8.46 -15.13 -27.92
N ASP A 779 8.11 -16.42 -27.89
CA ASP A 779 6.96 -17.02 -27.18
C ASP A 779 7.32 -17.23 -25.69
N GLN A 780 7.17 -16.21 -24.85
CA GLN A 780 7.58 -16.24 -23.44
C GLN A 780 6.53 -16.91 -22.55
N ASP A 781 5.23 -16.70 -22.81
CA ASP A 781 4.17 -17.33 -22.01
C ASP A 781 3.86 -18.79 -22.44
N GLY A 782 4.25 -19.17 -23.66
CA GLY A 782 4.10 -20.50 -24.22
C GLY A 782 2.71 -20.81 -24.78
N ASP A 783 1.88 -19.80 -25.03
CA ASP A 783 0.54 -19.94 -25.61
C ASP A 783 0.56 -20.16 -27.14
N LYS A 784 1.69 -19.82 -27.80
CA LYS A 784 1.94 -19.96 -29.24
C LYS A 784 1.03 -19.10 -30.14
N SER A 785 0.55 -17.99 -29.61
CA SER A 785 -0.21 -16.99 -30.34
C SER A 785 0.70 -16.21 -31.30
N HIS A 786 0.11 -15.71 -32.38
CA HIS A 786 0.73 -14.78 -33.34
C HIS A 786 -0.06 -13.46 -33.42
N LEU A 787 -0.98 -13.24 -32.48
CA LEU A 787 -1.90 -12.09 -32.48
C LEU A 787 -1.33 -10.88 -31.71
N ASP A 788 -0.30 -11.13 -30.93
CA ASP A 788 0.25 -10.34 -29.84
C ASP A 788 1.77 -10.13 -29.99
N TRP A 789 2.43 -10.91 -30.85
CA TRP A 789 3.70 -10.54 -31.52
C TRP A 789 3.68 -9.09 -32.02
N GLY A 790 4.67 -8.30 -31.61
CA GLY A 790 4.79 -6.86 -31.85
C GLY A 790 3.86 -5.98 -31.01
N ASN A 791 3.19 -6.53 -29.98
CA ASN A 791 2.36 -5.76 -29.03
C ASN A 791 2.74 -6.08 -27.57
N THR A 792 2.87 -7.37 -27.22
CA THR A 792 3.21 -7.83 -25.86
C THR A 792 4.48 -8.69 -25.83
N GLU A 793 4.85 -9.24 -26.98
CA GLU A 793 6.08 -9.99 -27.26
C GLU A 793 6.70 -9.45 -28.57
N THR A 794 7.95 -9.79 -28.90
CA THR A 794 8.57 -9.45 -30.20
C THR A 794 8.09 -10.42 -31.27
N SER A 795 8.27 -10.03 -32.52
CA SER A 795 7.83 -10.84 -33.63
C SER A 795 8.98 -11.71 -34.13
N PRO A 796 8.88 -13.06 -34.08
CA PRO A 796 9.91 -13.99 -34.60
C PRO A 796 10.06 -13.98 -36.14
N ILE A 797 9.50 -12.96 -36.79
CA ILE A 797 9.59 -12.72 -38.24
C ILE A 797 9.97 -11.25 -38.55
N LEU A 798 10.32 -10.43 -37.55
CA LEU A 798 10.76 -9.04 -37.65
C LEU A 798 11.84 -8.73 -36.60
N SER A 799 13.11 -8.76 -37.03
CA SER A 799 14.31 -8.50 -36.19
C SER A 799 14.50 -7.05 -35.67
N ASP A 800 13.43 -6.28 -35.57
CA ASP A 800 13.31 -4.82 -35.32
C ASP A 800 11.81 -4.56 -35.13
N SER A 801 11.25 -5.07 -34.03
CA SER A 801 9.79 -5.16 -33.81
C SER A 801 9.13 -3.78 -33.73
N ASP A 802 9.78 -2.80 -33.09
CA ASP A 802 9.29 -1.43 -32.96
C ASP A 802 9.64 -0.51 -34.15
N GLY A 803 10.64 -0.89 -34.97
CA GLY A 803 11.08 -0.17 -36.16
C GLY A 803 12.00 1.05 -35.89
N ASP A 804 12.58 1.16 -34.70
CA ASP A 804 13.63 2.12 -34.33
C ASP A 804 14.92 1.92 -35.17
N GLY A 805 15.25 0.66 -35.44
CA GLY A 805 16.46 0.23 -36.11
C GLY A 805 17.58 -0.29 -35.19
N LEU A 806 17.32 -0.53 -33.91
CA LEU A 806 18.00 -1.54 -33.12
C LEU A 806 17.48 -2.95 -33.49
N CYS A 807 18.02 -3.99 -32.86
CA CYS A 807 17.56 -5.37 -33.03
C CYS A 807 17.08 -5.84 -31.67
N ASP A 808 15.91 -6.46 -31.61
CA ASP A 808 15.29 -6.95 -30.38
C ASP A 808 16.28 -7.87 -29.64
N GLY A 809 16.73 -8.90 -30.35
CA GLY A 809 17.77 -9.84 -29.95
C GLY A 809 19.21 -9.51 -30.36
N ARG A 810 20.11 -10.40 -29.96
CA ARG A 810 21.55 -10.27 -30.21
C ARG A 810 21.98 -10.62 -31.64
N GLN A 811 21.79 -9.67 -32.57
CA GLN A 811 22.09 -9.78 -34.02
C GLN A 811 23.00 -10.97 -34.44
N VAL A 812 22.40 -12.13 -34.76
CA VAL A 812 23.14 -13.34 -35.19
C VAL A 812 23.32 -13.36 -36.70
N THR A 813 22.23 -13.26 -37.46
CA THR A 813 22.24 -13.23 -38.94
C THR A 813 21.41 -12.12 -39.59
N ALA A 814 20.49 -11.47 -38.85
CA ALA A 814 19.66 -10.34 -39.29
C ALA A 814 20.47 -9.22 -39.97
N THR A 815 19.89 -8.55 -40.97
CA THR A 815 20.59 -7.54 -41.80
C THR A 815 19.88 -6.20 -41.90
N ASP A 816 18.79 -6.07 -41.16
CA ASP A 816 17.73 -5.08 -41.27
C ASP A 816 17.97 -4.00 -40.22
N CYS A 817 18.19 -4.49 -39.00
CA CYS A 817 18.57 -3.79 -37.78
C CYS A 817 20.10 -3.58 -37.60
N ARG A 818 20.50 -2.89 -36.51
CA ARG A 818 21.92 -2.69 -36.16
C ARG A 818 22.21 -2.80 -34.66
N GLY A 819 22.66 -3.96 -34.17
CA GLY A 819 23.09 -4.19 -32.79
C GLY A 819 21.93 -4.14 -31.78
N SER A 820 22.07 -4.82 -30.65
CA SER A 820 20.94 -5.10 -29.74
C SER A 820 20.31 -3.89 -29.03
N GLU A 821 19.02 -4.04 -28.71
CA GLU A 821 18.44 -3.81 -27.38
C GLU A 821 19.07 -4.76 -26.35
N ASP A 822 18.79 -6.08 -26.41
CA ASP A 822 19.33 -7.11 -25.50
C ASP A 822 20.86 -7.36 -25.69
N VAL A 823 21.66 -6.65 -24.89
CA VAL A 823 23.13 -6.74 -24.87
C VAL A 823 23.61 -7.90 -24.00
N ASP A 824 22.89 -8.26 -22.92
CA ASP A 824 23.25 -9.30 -21.94
C ASP A 824 22.96 -10.73 -22.44
N GLY A 825 21.79 -10.95 -23.04
CA GLY A 825 21.33 -12.16 -23.70
C GLY A 825 20.39 -13.01 -22.86
N ASP A 826 19.51 -12.41 -22.05
CA ASP A 826 18.56 -13.12 -21.17
C ASP A 826 17.07 -12.91 -21.50
N ALA A 827 16.74 -12.17 -22.56
CA ALA A 827 15.40 -12.09 -23.19
C ALA A 827 14.29 -11.62 -22.24
N ASP A 828 14.45 -10.40 -21.73
CA ASP A 828 13.61 -9.76 -20.71
C ASP A 828 12.78 -8.59 -21.31
N TRP A 829 11.45 -8.63 -21.17
CA TRP A 829 10.54 -7.56 -21.64
C TRP A 829 10.60 -6.27 -20.80
N HIS A 830 11.24 -6.33 -19.63
CA HIS A 830 11.25 -5.31 -18.58
C HIS A 830 12.66 -4.71 -18.37
N ASP A 831 13.53 -4.75 -19.39
CA ASP A 831 14.88 -4.14 -19.37
C ASP A 831 14.92 -2.64 -19.00
N TYR A 832 13.76 -1.97 -18.98
CA TYR A 832 13.60 -0.58 -18.52
C TYR A 832 13.14 -0.43 -17.05
N ASP A 833 12.59 -1.47 -16.41
CA ASP A 833 11.94 -1.41 -15.08
C ASP A 833 12.83 -1.97 -13.94
N GLU A 834 13.82 -2.81 -14.26
CA GLU A 834 14.88 -3.15 -13.30
C GLU A 834 15.78 -1.92 -13.05
N VAL A 835 15.76 -1.38 -11.82
CA VAL A 835 16.60 -0.25 -11.33
C VAL A 835 18.13 -0.52 -11.40
N THR A 836 18.53 -1.65 -11.97
CA THR A 836 19.89 -2.13 -12.14
C THR A 836 20.38 -2.10 -13.59
N ASP A 837 19.47 -2.00 -14.57
CA ASP A 837 19.82 -2.16 -15.97
C ASP A 837 20.21 -0.86 -16.70
N THR A 838 20.70 -1.03 -17.93
CA THR A 838 21.23 0.00 -18.82
C THR A 838 20.88 -0.25 -20.29
N GLU A 839 19.83 -1.03 -20.53
CA GLU A 839 19.39 -1.54 -21.84
C GLU A 839 18.04 -0.88 -22.23
N THR A 840 17.58 -1.10 -23.46
CA THR A 840 16.41 -0.40 -24.04
C THR A 840 15.32 -1.39 -24.39
N ASN A 841 14.05 -0.98 -24.38
CA ASN A 841 12.91 -1.89 -24.55
C ASN A 841 12.62 -2.17 -26.04
N PRO A 842 12.69 -3.42 -26.51
CA PRO A 842 12.56 -3.76 -27.95
C PRO A 842 11.13 -3.62 -28.52
N LEU A 843 10.16 -3.28 -27.69
CA LEU A 843 8.79 -2.93 -28.10
C LEU A 843 8.52 -1.42 -28.05
N ASN A 844 9.43 -0.60 -27.50
CA ASN A 844 9.25 0.84 -27.36
C ASN A 844 10.38 1.63 -28.06
N PRO A 845 10.09 2.28 -29.21
CA PRO A 845 11.11 2.93 -30.05
C PRO A 845 11.57 4.29 -29.50
N ASP A 846 11.45 4.55 -28.21
CA ASP A 846 11.78 5.80 -27.47
C ASP A 846 11.70 5.45 -25.97
N THR A 847 12.61 4.58 -25.47
CA THR A 847 12.52 3.96 -24.13
C THR A 847 12.34 5.00 -23.01
N ASP A 848 12.96 6.18 -23.14
CA ASP A 848 12.84 7.25 -22.14
C ASP A 848 11.76 8.31 -22.40
N GLY A 849 11.07 8.24 -23.56
CA GLY A 849 10.02 9.17 -23.95
C GLY A 849 10.51 10.59 -24.29
N GLY A 850 11.82 10.80 -24.50
CA GLY A 850 12.43 12.08 -24.84
C GLY A 850 11.99 12.65 -26.20
N GLY A 851 11.43 11.82 -27.08
CA GLY A 851 10.95 12.20 -28.41
C GLY A 851 11.99 11.98 -29.52
N VAL A 852 12.99 11.12 -29.27
CA VAL A 852 14.05 10.72 -30.19
C VAL A 852 14.32 9.24 -29.98
N SER A 853 14.20 8.44 -31.04
CA SER A 853 14.29 6.98 -30.91
C SER A 853 15.67 6.49 -30.45
N ASP A 854 15.70 5.38 -29.73
CA ASP A 854 16.90 4.84 -29.05
C ASP A 854 18.05 4.55 -30.03
N GLY A 855 17.75 4.04 -31.21
CA GLY A 855 18.68 3.87 -32.34
C GLY A 855 19.08 5.16 -33.03
N ALA A 856 18.31 6.24 -32.91
CA ALA A 856 18.71 7.58 -33.35
C ALA A 856 19.60 8.29 -32.30
N GLU A 857 19.28 8.13 -31.02
CA GLU A 857 20.04 8.52 -29.83
C GLU A 857 21.43 7.88 -29.83
N ARG A 858 21.48 6.54 -29.91
CA ARG A 858 22.72 5.75 -29.95
C ARG A 858 23.57 6.05 -31.20
N ASP A 859 22.95 6.37 -32.34
CA ASP A 859 23.65 6.88 -33.54
C ASP A 859 24.18 8.32 -33.36
N ALA A 860 23.52 9.15 -32.55
CA ALA A 860 23.97 10.50 -32.17
C ALA A 860 25.07 10.46 -31.10
N GLY A 861 25.10 9.41 -30.29
CA GLY A 861 25.97 9.23 -29.13
C GLY A 861 25.47 9.94 -27.87
N THR A 862 24.15 10.08 -27.75
CA THR A 862 23.38 10.47 -26.56
C THR A 862 22.99 9.20 -25.78
N ASN A 863 22.05 9.29 -24.83
CA ASN A 863 21.78 8.21 -23.87
C ASN A 863 20.27 7.90 -23.89
N PRO A 864 19.85 6.77 -24.51
CA PRO A 864 18.44 6.31 -24.64
C PRO A 864 17.63 6.09 -23.34
N LEU A 865 18.17 6.53 -22.19
CA LEU A 865 17.65 6.34 -20.83
C LEU A 865 17.79 7.65 -20.01
N ASP A 866 17.93 8.81 -20.66
CA ASP A 866 17.95 10.15 -20.04
C ASP A 866 17.22 11.14 -20.96
N PRO A 867 15.91 11.39 -20.75
CA PRO A 867 15.05 12.19 -21.64
C PRO A 867 15.37 13.70 -21.59
N CYS A 868 16.50 14.05 -20.98
CA CYS A 868 17.07 15.38 -20.91
C CYS A 868 18.50 15.46 -21.52
N GLU A 869 19.12 14.39 -22.08
CA GLU A 869 20.50 14.40 -22.66
C GLU A 869 20.62 14.34 -24.20
N GLY A 870 19.55 14.30 -24.99
CA GLY A 870 19.62 14.37 -26.47
C GLY A 870 18.72 15.41 -27.13
N ASP A 871 17.67 15.82 -26.42
CA ASP A 871 16.35 15.84 -27.06
C ASP A 871 15.78 17.24 -27.26
N LEU A 872 14.54 17.29 -27.73
CA LEU A 872 13.86 18.55 -28.02
C LEU A 872 13.29 19.24 -26.76
N ILE A 873 13.50 18.66 -25.58
CA ILE A 873 12.93 19.09 -24.29
C ILE A 873 14.03 19.70 -23.39
N ASP A 874 13.85 20.96 -22.98
CA ASP A 874 14.71 21.68 -22.02
C ASP A 874 14.04 21.60 -20.63
N CYS A 875 14.44 20.61 -19.83
CA CYS A 875 13.77 20.17 -18.62
C CYS A 875 13.65 21.27 -17.54
N GLY A 876 12.46 21.88 -17.44
CA GLY A 876 12.15 23.01 -16.56
C GLY A 876 10.68 23.45 -16.56
N GLY A 877 9.77 22.48 -16.69
CA GLY A 877 8.33 22.66 -16.88
C GLY A 877 7.50 22.94 -15.61
N PRO A 878 6.17 23.16 -15.77
CA PRO A 878 5.19 23.07 -14.69
C PRO A 878 4.95 21.62 -14.25
N ASP A 879 4.38 21.48 -13.05
CA ASP A 879 3.92 20.25 -12.38
C ASP A 879 2.58 20.65 -11.73
N GLN A 880 1.51 19.88 -11.98
CA GLN A 880 0.11 20.31 -11.79
C GLN A 880 -0.61 19.63 -10.62
N ASP A 881 -0.34 18.35 -10.36
CA ASP A 881 -0.88 17.61 -9.23
C ASP A 881 0.14 17.36 -8.10
N PHE A 882 1.41 17.71 -8.33
CA PHE A 882 2.51 17.72 -7.36
C PHE A 882 3.07 16.35 -6.96
N ASP A 883 3.10 15.42 -7.91
CA ASP A 883 3.77 14.12 -7.79
C ASP A 883 5.31 14.16 -7.95
N HIS A 884 5.81 15.26 -8.53
CA HIS A 884 7.19 15.61 -8.91
C HIS A 884 7.62 15.21 -10.35
N VAL A 885 6.72 14.65 -11.14
CA VAL A 885 6.81 14.61 -12.60
C VAL A 885 6.27 15.96 -13.12
N ILE A 886 6.59 16.32 -14.36
CA ILE A 886 6.20 17.63 -14.93
C ILE A 886 5.19 17.42 -16.05
N ASP A 887 4.14 18.27 -16.13
CA ASP A 887 3.00 18.16 -17.06
C ASP A 887 3.35 17.71 -18.51
N PRO A 888 4.54 18.04 -19.11
CA PRO A 888 4.90 17.58 -20.44
C PRO A 888 5.42 16.14 -20.59
N VAL A 889 5.80 15.46 -19.50
CA VAL A 889 6.27 14.06 -19.47
C VAL A 889 5.57 13.23 -18.38
N ASP A 890 4.43 13.74 -17.93
CA ASP A 890 3.55 13.12 -16.95
C ASP A 890 2.44 12.38 -17.72
N ASN A 891 2.28 11.08 -17.53
CA ASN A 891 1.24 10.28 -18.18
C ASN A 891 -0.14 10.39 -17.49
N CYS A 892 -0.22 11.00 -16.31
CA CYS A 892 -1.48 11.47 -15.73
C CYS A 892 -1.40 12.93 -15.19
N PRO A 893 -1.28 13.98 -16.03
CA PRO A 893 -1.03 15.40 -15.67
C PRO A 893 -2.00 16.14 -14.73
N THR A 894 -2.93 15.42 -14.11
CA THR A 894 -3.95 15.93 -13.20
C THR A 894 -4.28 14.95 -12.06
N VAL A 895 -3.66 13.77 -12.02
CA VAL A 895 -3.95 12.65 -11.11
C VAL A 895 -2.64 12.04 -10.58
N TYR A 896 -2.12 12.62 -9.50
CA TYR A 896 -0.93 12.22 -8.74
C TYR A 896 -0.52 10.73 -8.87
N ASN A 897 0.53 10.46 -9.66
CA ASN A 897 1.14 9.15 -9.88
C ASN A 897 2.68 9.25 -9.98
N PRO A 898 3.37 9.44 -8.84
CA PRO A 898 4.83 9.66 -8.80
C PRO A 898 5.66 8.44 -9.24
N ASP A 899 4.99 7.32 -9.50
CA ASP A 899 5.45 6.06 -10.06
C ASP A 899 5.30 5.97 -11.58
N GLN A 900 4.39 6.75 -12.20
CA GLN A 900 4.14 6.83 -13.64
C GLN A 900 3.84 5.47 -14.31
N SER A 901 3.33 4.51 -13.55
CA SER A 901 2.94 3.19 -14.05
C SER A 901 1.93 3.29 -15.20
N ASP A 902 2.20 2.54 -16.27
CA ASP A 902 1.53 2.53 -17.60
C ASP A 902 1.62 1.08 -18.12
N ASN A 903 1.03 0.16 -17.37
CA ASN A 903 1.15 -1.29 -17.58
C ASN A 903 0.10 -1.83 -18.56
N TYR A 904 -0.93 -1.02 -18.87
CA TYR A 904 -2.12 -1.43 -19.60
C TYR A 904 -2.34 -0.51 -20.82
N PRO A 905 -2.45 -1.07 -22.05
CA PRO A 905 -2.10 -2.43 -22.43
C PRO A 905 -0.61 -2.74 -22.13
N PRO A 906 -0.16 -4.00 -22.17
CA PRO A 906 1.26 -4.31 -22.08
C PRO A 906 2.03 -3.54 -23.18
N GLY A 907 3.17 -2.96 -22.80
CA GLY A 907 3.89 -1.96 -23.60
C GLY A 907 3.46 -0.50 -23.35
N GLY A 908 2.39 -0.28 -22.59
CA GLY A 908 1.83 1.04 -22.24
C GLY A 908 1.13 1.72 -23.41
N ASN A 909 0.33 2.75 -23.12
CA ASN A 909 -0.23 3.63 -24.16
C ASN A 909 0.05 5.13 -23.96
N GLY A 910 0.75 5.49 -22.88
CA GLY A 910 1.09 6.87 -22.54
C GLY A 910 0.04 7.57 -21.67
N ILE A 911 -0.83 6.79 -21.02
CA ILE A 911 -1.80 7.22 -20.02
C ILE A 911 -1.59 6.27 -18.83
N GLY A 912 -1.30 6.82 -17.64
CA GLY A 912 -0.94 5.96 -16.51
C GLY A 912 -2.14 5.25 -15.87
N ASP A 913 -1.91 4.08 -15.28
CA ASP A 913 -2.93 3.16 -14.72
C ASP A 913 -3.92 3.85 -13.74
N VAL A 914 -3.51 4.96 -13.12
CA VAL A 914 -4.32 5.72 -12.16
C VAL A 914 -5.43 6.55 -12.82
N CYS A 915 -5.34 6.77 -14.13
CA CYS A 915 -6.21 7.64 -14.90
C CYS A 915 -6.65 7.06 -16.25
N ASP A 916 -6.28 5.81 -16.55
CA ASP A 916 -6.73 5.08 -17.73
C ASP A 916 -7.85 4.06 -17.45
N ASP A 917 -8.52 3.67 -18.53
CA ASP A 917 -9.76 2.89 -18.65
C ASP A 917 -9.70 2.22 -20.03
N VAL A 918 -8.82 1.22 -20.19
CA VAL A 918 -8.38 0.74 -21.52
C VAL A 918 -9.51 0.04 -22.29
N ASP A 919 -10.24 -0.84 -21.62
CA ASP A 919 -11.37 -1.55 -22.20
C ASP A 919 -12.67 -0.71 -22.30
N GLN A 920 -12.74 0.41 -21.57
CA GLN A 920 -13.84 1.38 -21.49
C GLN A 920 -15.12 0.90 -20.78
N ASP A 921 -15.03 -0.15 -19.95
CA ASP A 921 -16.14 -0.66 -19.13
C ASP A 921 -16.56 0.32 -18.00
N GLY A 922 -15.72 1.33 -17.73
CA GLY A 922 -15.95 2.39 -16.76
C GLY A 922 -15.38 2.13 -15.36
N ILE A 923 -14.61 1.06 -15.21
CA ILE A 923 -13.65 0.87 -14.14
C ILE A 923 -12.38 1.68 -14.50
N LEU A 924 -11.22 1.38 -13.93
CA LEU A 924 -9.94 2.04 -14.19
C LEU A 924 -8.89 0.98 -13.91
N ASP A 925 -7.93 0.79 -14.80
CA ASP A 925 -7.04 -0.37 -14.83
C ASP A 925 -6.42 -0.69 -13.46
N ARG A 926 -5.82 0.31 -12.80
CA ARG A 926 -5.23 0.17 -11.45
C ARG A 926 -6.20 -0.39 -10.40
N ALA A 927 -7.48 -0.04 -10.54
CA ALA A 927 -8.50 -0.35 -9.57
C ALA A 927 -9.13 -1.74 -9.82
N GLU A 928 -8.85 -2.35 -10.96
CA GLU A 928 -9.14 -3.74 -11.30
C GLU A 928 -8.03 -4.63 -10.73
N ASP A 929 -6.78 -4.24 -11.03
CA ASP A 929 -5.52 -4.77 -10.46
C ASP A 929 -5.48 -4.88 -8.92
N LEU A 930 -6.22 -4.01 -8.23
CA LEU A 930 -6.29 -3.92 -6.78
C LEU A 930 -7.50 -4.67 -6.19
N GLY A 931 -8.45 -5.07 -7.03
CA GLY A 931 -9.75 -5.60 -6.63
C GLY A 931 -10.56 -4.67 -5.70
N PRO A 932 -11.76 -5.12 -5.27
CA PRO A 932 -12.59 -4.41 -4.30
C PRO A 932 -11.98 -4.27 -2.91
N ASP A 933 -11.11 -5.20 -2.50
CA ASP A 933 -10.48 -5.22 -1.17
C ASP A 933 -9.24 -4.29 -1.07
N GLY A 934 -8.67 -3.89 -2.21
CA GLY A 934 -7.54 -2.98 -2.33
C GLY A 934 -6.16 -3.66 -2.19
N VAL A 935 -6.06 -4.96 -2.49
CA VAL A 935 -4.85 -5.79 -2.45
C VAL A 935 -4.76 -6.62 -3.73
N PRO A 936 -3.66 -6.56 -4.50
CA PRO A 936 -3.51 -7.41 -5.68
C PRO A 936 -3.30 -8.90 -5.36
N GLY A 937 -3.83 -9.76 -6.23
CA GLY A 937 -3.62 -11.20 -6.26
C GLY A 937 -4.42 -12.00 -5.23
N THR A 938 -5.63 -11.57 -4.86
CA THR A 938 -6.53 -12.30 -3.96
C THR A 938 -7.54 -13.21 -4.67
N GLY A 939 -7.79 -12.97 -5.96
CA GLY A 939 -8.75 -13.72 -6.79
C GLY A 939 -10.14 -13.11 -6.81
N ASP A 940 -10.24 -11.79 -6.64
CA ASP A 940 -11.43 -10.95 -6.76
C ASP A 940 -11.21 -9.72 -7.66
N GLU A 941 -10.15 -9.75 -8.46
CA GLU A 941 -9.77 -8.77 -9.47
C GLU A 941 -10.43 -9.04 -10.83
N THR A 942 -10.84 -7.98 -11.53
CA THR A 942 -11.16 -7.99 -12.96
C THR A 942 -9.91 -7.73 -13.79
N ASN A 943 -10.01 -7.90 -15.11
CA ASN A 943 -8.92 -7.80 -16.06
C ASN A 943 -8.98 -6.45 -16.82
N PRO A 944 -8.03 -5.52 -16.62
CA PRO A 944 -7.98 -4.21 -17.30
C PRO A 944 -8.07 -4.19 -18.84
N MET A 945 -7.95 -5.37 -19.46
CA MET A 945 -7.89 -5.56 -20.90
C MET A 945 -9.10 -6.30 -21.48
N ASP A 946 -10.00 -6.85 -20.64
CA ASP A 946 -11.15 -7.63 -21.07
C ASP A 946 -12.40 -7.25 -20.26
N PRO A 947 -13.39 -6.55 -20.86
CA PRO A 947 -14.52 -5.96 -20.13
C PRO A 947 -15.59 -7.00 -19.75
N ASP A 948 -15.20 -8.27 -19.58
CA ASP A 948 -16.02 -9.49 -19.43
C ASP A 948 -15.10 -10.58 -18.86
N SER A 949 -14.56 -10.35 -17.66
CA SER A 949 -13.39 -11.06 -17.10
C SER A 949 -13.59 -12.56 -16.89
N ASP A 950 -14.80 -13.00 -16.57
CA ASP A 950 -15.15 -14.42 -16.47
C ASP A 950 -15.63 -15.02 -17.81
N GLY A 951 -15.84 -14.17 -18.82
CA GLY A 951 -16.20 -14.55 -20.17
C GLY A 951 -17.64 -15.04 -20.30
N ASP A 952 -18.52 -14.66 -19.38
CA ASP A 952 -19.90 -15.08 -19.36
C ASP A 952 -20.77 -14.34 -20.37
N GLY A 953 -20.47 -13.09 -20.74
CA GLY A 953 -21.31 -12.31 -21.65
C GLY A 953 -21.69 -10.91 -21.17
N LEU A 954 -21.79 -10.69 -19.86
CA LEU A 954 -22.04 -9.40 -19.23
C LEU A 954 -20.76 -8.56 -19.16
N CYS A 955 -20.86 -7.29 -18.76
CA CYS A 955 -19.69 -6.42 -18.59
C CYS A 955 -19.38 -6.18 -17.13
N ASP A 956 -18.12 -6.35 -16.74
CA ASP A 956 -17.62 -6.16 -15.37
C ASP A 956 -18.13 -4.83 -14.75
N GLY A 957 -17.91 -3.73 -15.46
CA GLY A 957 -18.26 -2.38 -15.07
C GLY A 957 -19.60 -1.85 -15.59
N ALA A 958 -19.91 -0.63 -15.15
CA ALA A 958 -21.19 0.02 -15.37
C ALA A 958 -21.47 0.43 -16.83
N ILE A 959 -20.52 0.29 -17.76
CA ILE A 959 -20.61 0.70 -19.16
C ILE A 959 -20.61 -0.51 -20.09
N THR A 960 -21.71 -0.69 -20.82
CA THR A 960 -21.78 -1.70 -21.89
C THR A 960 -20.81 -1.40 -23.04
N VAL A 961 -19.77 -2.23 -23.19
CA VAL A 961 -18.80 -2.19 -24.30
C VAL A 961 -18.82 -3.50 -25.09
N PRO A 962 -18.79 -3.50 -26.44
CA PRO A 962 -18.65 -4.75 -27.18
C PRO A 962 -17.27 -5.39 -26.89
N PRO A 963 -17.22 -6.67 -26.47
CA PRO A 963 -18.18 -7.69 -26.89
C PRO A 963 -19.35 -7.95 -25.93
N CYS A 964 -19.34 -7.41 -24.71
CA CYS A 964 -20.35 -7.64 -23.66
C CYS A 964 -21.61 -6.76 -23.75
N VAL A 965 -22.62 -7.11 -22.92
CA VAL A 965 -23.94 -6.46 -22.86
C VAL A 965 -24.44 -6.38 -21.42
N GLY A 966 -24.93 -5.21 -20.99
CA GLY A 966 -25.35 -5.01 -19.60
C GLY A 966 -24.15 -4.89 -18.63
N PRO A 967 -24.34 -4.32 -17.44
CA PRO A 967 -23.31 -4.25 -16.40
C PRO A 967 -23.54 -5.27 -15.29
N GLU A 968 -22.45 -5.78 -14.73
CA GLU A 968 -22.43 -6.59 -13.51
C GLU A 968 -22.31 -5.70 -12.27
N ASP A 969 -21.32 -4.80 -12.19
CA ASP A 969 -21.37 -3.65 -11.26
C ASP A 969 -22.27 -2.55 -11.84
N ARG A 970 -23.57 -2.64 -11.55
CA ARG A 970 -24.62 -1.77 -12.11
C ARG A 970 -24.71 -0.42 -11.40
N ASP A 971 -24.17 -0.33 -10.19
CA ASP A 971 -24.16 0.85 -9.31
C ASP A 971 -22.84 1.65 -9.44
N GLY A 972 -21.74 0.96 -9.79
CA GLY A 972 -20.39 1.49 -9.97
C GLY A 972 -19.64 1.68 -8.65
N ASP A 973 -20.02 0.95 -7.59
CA ASP A 973 -19.44 1.10 -6.25
C ASP A 973 -18.50 -0.04 -5.81
N ARG A 974 -18.45 -1.14 -6.59
CA ARG A 974 -17.59 -2.31 -6.37
C ARG A 974 -17.61 -2.82 -4.92
N ASP A 975 -18.79 -3.10 -4.36
CA ASP A 975 -18.97 -3.73 -3.04
C ASP A 975 -19.40 -5.21 -3.15
N PRO A 976 -18.47 -6.19 -3.03
CA PRO A 976 -18.76 -7.64 -3.02
C PRO A 976 -19.74 -8.11 -1.93
N ALA A 977 -20.26 -7.22 -1.09
CA ALA A 977 -21.36 -7.51 -0.19
C ALA A 977 -22.74 -7.57 -0.89
N ASP A 978 -22.82 -7.23 -2.18
CA ASP A 978 -24.07 -7.15 -2.93
C ASP A 978 -24.18 -8.17 -4.10
N TRP A 979 -23.04 -8.57 -4.69
CA TRP A 979 -22.85 -9.73 -5.59
C TRP A 979 -23.58 -10.98 -5.07
N GLY A 980 -24.29 -11.68 -5.96
CA GLY A 980 -25.13 -12.83 -5.60
C GLY A 980 -26.40 -12.45 -4.78
N THR A 981 -26.74 -11.16 -4.66
CA THR A 981 -27.93 -10.71 -3.90
C THR A 981 -28.74 -9.58 -4.53
N THR A 982 -28.09 -8.70 -5.29
CA THR A 982 -28.74 -7.65 -6.09
C THR A 982 -28.18 -7.52 -7.50
N GLU A 983 -26.92 -7.91 -7.68
CA GLU A 983 -26.10 -7.80 -8.88
C GLU A 983 -25.30 -9.11 -9.04
N THR A 984 -24.86 -9.42 -10.25
CA THR A 984 -24.02 -10.59 -10.58
C THR A 984 -22.56 -10.30 -10.24
N SER A 985 -21.63 -11.21 -10.55
CA SER A 985 -20.26 -11.17 -10.04
C SER A 985 -19.26 -11.15 -11.20
N PRO A 986 -18.52 -10.04 -11.44
CA PRO A 986 -17.52 -9.87 -12.54
C PRO A 986 -16.39 -10.91 -12.67
N VAL A 987 -16.38 -11.92 -11.81
CA VAL A 987 -15.33 -12.94 -11.68
C VAL A 987 -15.90 -14.35 -11.42
N ASP A 988 -17.22 -14.55 -11.54
CA ASP A 988 -17.92 -15.80 -11.19
C ASP A 988 -19.18 -16.03 -12.04
N SER A 989 -18.96 -16.58 -13.24
CA SER A 989 -19.92 -16.71 -14.35
C SER A 989 -21.21 -17.54 -14.12
N ASP A 990 -21.51 -17.93 -12.87
CA ASP A 990 -22.68 -18.72 -12.43
C ASP A 990 -23.01 -18.29 -10.98
N SER A 991 -23.43 -17.04 -10.79
CA SER A 991 -23.54 -16.36 -9.49
C SER A 991 -24.43 -17.07 -8.47
N ASP A 992 -25.27 -18.03 -8.89
CA ASP A 992 -26.20 -18.76 -8.04
C ASP A 992 -26.03 -20.30 -7.97
N ASP A 993 -24.92 -20.84 -8.51
CA ASP A 993 -24.50 -22.26 -8.45
C ASP A 993 -25.50 -23.24 -9.15
N ASP A 994 -26.19 -22.78 -10.19
CA ASP A 994 -27.25 -23.50 -10.91
C ASP A 994 -26.72 -24.40 -12.05
N GLY A 995 -25.68 -23.93 -12.76
CA GLY A 995 -25.09 -24.54 -13.94
C GLY A 995 -25.44 -23.87 -15.27
N LEU A 996 -26.19 -22.77 -15.29
CA LEU A 996 -26.28 -21.82 -16.40
C LEU A 996 -25.27 -20.68 -16.18
N CYS A 997 -25.15 -19.78 -17.15
CA CYS A 997 -24.24 -18.62 -17.02
C CYS A 997 -25.06 -17.35 -16.85
N ASP A 998 -24.60 -16.38 -16.08
CA ASP A 998 -25.41 -15.18 -15.81
C ASP A 998 -25.73 -14.44 -17.13
N GLY A 999 -24.70 -14.22 -17.93
CA GLY A 999 -24.67 -13.74 -19.31
C GLY A 999 -24.68 -14.84 -20.39
N PHE A 1000 -24.41 -14.46 -21.64
CA PHE A 1000 -24.45 -15.36 -22.80
C PHE A 1000 -23.17 -16.20 -23.09
N ARG A 1001 -22.76 -17.10 -22.20
CA ARG A 1001 -21.55 -17.98 -22.31
C ARG A 1001 -20.64 -17.74 -23.53
N ARG A 1002 -19.67 -16.84 -23.41
CA ARG A 1002 -18.75 -16.50 -24.50
C ARG A 1002 -17.50 -17.37 -24.48
N THR A 1003 -16.78 -17.32 -23.38
CA THR A 1003 -15.47 -17.96 -23.13
C THR A 1003 -15.46 -18.76 -21.81
N ALA A 1004 -16.32 -18.41 -20.84
CA ALA A 1004 -16.54 -19.12 -19.58
C ALA A 1004 -16.56 -20.66 -19.74
N ILE A 1005 -15.94 -21.40 -18.80
CA ILE A 1005 -15.60 -22.82 -18.98
C ILE A 1005 -16.54 -23.76 -18.19
N ASP A 1006 -17.00 -23.33 -17.04
CA ASP A 1006 -17.73 -24.06 -15.99
C ASP A 1006 -19.26 -24.00 -16.14
N CYS A 1007 -19.81 -22.84 -16.48
CA CYS A 1007 -21.24 -22.62 -16.69
C CYS A 1007 -21.75 -23.15 -18.06
N SER A 1008 -23.07 -23.34 -18.25
CA SER A 1008 -23.63 -24.04 -19.45
C SER A 1008 -24.77 -23.37 -20.23
N GLY A 1009 -24.64 -22.05 -20.43
CA GLY A 1009 -25.37 -21.28 -21.44
C GLY A 1009 -26.39 -20.33 -20.85
N GLY A 1010 -26.50 -19.14 -21.44
CA GLY A 1010 -26.95 -17.98 -20.69
C GLY A 1010 -28.37 -17.92 -20.14
N GLU A 1011 -28.46 -17.18 -19.04
CA GLU A 1011 -29.65 -16.73 -18.34
C GLU A 1011 -30.09 -15.40 -18.96
N ASP A 1012 -29.42 -14.26 -18.68
CA ASP A 1012 -29.64 -12.93 -19.28
C ASP A 1012 -28.74 -12.69 -20.50
N LYS A 1013 -29.26 -12.79 -21.73
CA LYS A 1013 -28.43 -12.68 -22.95
C LYS A 1013 -28.50 -11.32 -23.63
N ASP A 1014 -29.33 -10.40 -23.13
CA ASP A 1014 -29.43 -9.03 -23.67
C ASP A 1014 -29.01 -7.92 -22.68
N GLY A 1015 -28.71 -8.30 -21.44
CA GLY A 1015 -28.06 -7.47 -20.41
C GLY A 1015 -29.01 -6.45 -19.79
N ASP A 1016 -30.32 -6.67 -19.89
CA ASP A 1016 -31.33 -5.75 -19.35
C ASP A 1016 -31.72 -6.07 -17.90
N PHE A 1017 -31.41 -7.29 -17.42
CA PHE A 1017 -31.72 -7.84 -16.12
C PHE A 1017 -33.20 -7.58 -15.75
N ASP A 1018 -34.13 -8.26 -16.43
CA ASP A 1018 -35.56 -8.29 -16.08
C ASP A 1018 -35.88 -9.50 -15.16
N PRO A 1019 -35.97 -9.31 -13.83
CA PRO A 1019 -36.40 -10.33 -12.87
C PRO A 1019 -37.91 -10.64 -12.97
N THR A 1020 -38.54 -10.46 -14.15
CA THR A 1020 -39.93 -10.77 -14.44
C THR A 1020 -40.21 -11.50 -15.76
N ASP A 1021 -39.19 -12.08 -16.43
CA ASP A 1021 -39.28 -12.68 -17.79
C ASP A 1021 -40.30 -13.83 -17.97
N TYR A 1022 -40.95 -14.32 -16.90
CA TYR A 1022 -42.02 -15.32 -16.97
C TYR A 1022 -43.29 -14.93 -17.81
N ASP A 1023 -43.35 -13.74 -18.44
CA ASP A 1023 -44.52 -13.22 -19.15
C ASP A 1023 -44.24 -12.63 -20.57
N GLU A 1024 -42.98 -12.59 -21.08
CA GLU A 1024 -42.65 -12.22 -22.48
C GLU A 1024 -42.63 -13.48 -23.38
N PRO A 1025 -43.63 -13.69 -24.27
CA PRO A 1025 -43.73 -14.91 -25.09
C PRO A 1025 -42.73 -14.94 -26.27
N THR A 1026 -41.71 -14.10 -26.21
CA THR A 1026 -40.63 -13.94 -27.18
C THR A 1026 -39.27 -14.27 -26.60
N ASP A 1027 -39.14 -14.28 -25.28
CA ASP A 1027 -37.92 -14.64 -24.58
C ASP A 1027 -37.98 -16.01 -23.88
N SER A 1028 -36.83 -16.42 -23.38
CA SER A 1028 -36.56 -17.75 -22.85
C SER A 1028 -35.45 -17.73 -21.81
N GLU A 1029 -35.48 -16.70 -20.96
CA GLU A 1029 -34.40 -16.30 -20.07
C GLU A 1029 -34.79 -16.57 -18.62
N THR A 1030 -33.77 -16.81 -17.81
CA THR A 1030 -33.88 -17.21 -16.40
C THR A 1030 -33.16 -16.15 -15.57
N ASN A 1031 -33.34 -16.17 -14.24
CA ASN A 1031 -32.86 -15.07 -13.41
C ASN A 1031 -31.53 -15.46 -12.72
N PRO A 1032 -30.39 -14.82 -13.06
CA PRO A 1032 -29.05 -15.21 -12.59
C PRO A 1032 -28.73 -14.95 -11.12
N LEU A 1033 -29.77 -14.82 -10.28
CA LEU A 1033 -29.68 -14.70 -8.83
C LEU A 1033 -30.80 -15.50 -8.11
N ASP A 1034 -31.46 -16.44 -8.80
CA ASP A 1034 -32.49 -17.34 -8.24
C ASP A 1034 -32.50 -18.72 -8.97
N PRO A 1035 -31.79 -19.75 -8.43
CA PRO A 1035 -31.39 -20.98 -9.15
C PRO A 1035 -32.53 -22.02 -9.33
N ASP A 1036 -33.77 -21.55 -9.47
CA ASP A 1036 -35.05 -22.29 -9.60
C ASP A 1036 -36.10 -21.24 -10.03
N THR A 1037 -35.91 -20.56 -11.17
CA THR A 1037 -36.60 -19.31 -11.56
C THR A 1037 -38.14 -19.40 -11.44
N ASP A 1038 -38.73 -20.58 -11.66
CA ASP A 1038 -40.18 -20.80 -11.58
C ASP A 1038 -40.69 -21.40 -10.25
N HIS A 1039 -39.78 -21.73 -9.33
CA HIS A 1039 -39.99 -22.38 -8.03
C HIS A 1039 -40.73 -23.75 -8.12
N GLY A 1040 -40.54 -24.49 -9.21
CA GLY A 1040 -40.97 -25.88 -9.41
C GLY A 1040 -40.21 -26.86 -8.50
N GLY A 1041 -38.90 -26.61 -8.30
CA GLY A 1041 -38.02 -27.38 -7.43
C GLY A 1041 -37.04 -28.33 -8.14
N ALA A 1042 -36.78 -28.09 -9.43
CA ALA A 1042 -35.50 -28.40 -10.07
C ALA A 1042 -34.69 -27.09 -10.21
N LEU A 1043 -33.40 -27.17 -10.51
CA LEU A 1043 -32.60 -25.99 -10.87
C LEU A 1043 -32.69 -25.79 -12.39
N ASP A 1044 -32.58 -24.57 -12.87
CA ASP A 1044 -32.78 -24.18 -14.27
C ASP A 1044 -31.74 -24.83 -15.20
N GLY A 1045 -30.47 -24.94 -14.78
CA GLY A 1045 -29.43 -25.70 -15.45
C GLY A 1045 -29.68 -27.21 -15.48
N VAL A 1046 -30.32 -27.74 -14.42
CA VAL A 1046 -30.76 -29.15 -14.37
C VAL A 1046 -31.95 -29.38 -15.30
N GLU A 1047 -32.85 -28.42 -15.43
CA GLU A 1047 -34.02 -28.45 -16.32
C GLU A 1047 -33.56 -28.44 -17.79
N ARG A 1048 -32.73 -27.45 -18.16
CA ARG A 1048 -32.03 -27.35 -19.46
C ARG A 1048 -31.32 -28.65 -19.83
N THR A 1049 -30.57 -29.23 -18.89
CA THR A 1049 -29.85 -30.50 -19.09
C THR A 1049 -30.78 -31.69 -19.34
N ASN A 1050 -31.95 -31.73 -18.68
CA ASN A 1050 -32.94 -32.79 -18.86
C ASN A 1050 -33.90 -32.55 -20.05
N GLY A 1051 -33.91 -31.33 -20.62
CA GLY A 1051 -34.81 -30.92 -21.68
C GLY A 1051 -36.25 -30.66 -21.22
N THR A 1052 -36.42 -30.31 -19.94
CA THR A 1052 -37.60 -29.67 -19.36
C THR A 1052 -37.47 -28.14 -19.51
N ASN A 1053 -38.45 -27.37 -19.05
CA ASN A 1053 -38.49 -25.92 -19.28
C ASN A 1053 -38.37 -25.14 -17.96
N PRO A 1054 -37.26 -24.43 -17.70
CA PRO A 1054 -37.02 -23.61 -16.48
C PRO A 1054 -38.09 -22.57 -16.10
N LEU A 1055 -39.10 -22.37 -16.97
CA LEU A 1055 -40.19 -21.40 -16.82
C LEU A 1055 -41.58 -22.08 -16.79
N ASP A 1056 -41.67 -23.42 -16.65
CA ASP A 1056 -42.93 -24.17 -16.48
C ASP A 1056 -42.83 -25.18 -15.30
N PRO A 1057 -43.27 -24.80 -14.07
CA PRO A 1057 -43.00 -25.47 -12.76
C PRO A 1057 -43.82 -26.76 -12.58
N CYS A 1058 -43.81 -27.58 -13.62
CA CYS A 1058 -44.84 -28.54 -13.98
C CYS A 1058 -44.28 -29.68 -14.85
N ASP A 1059 -43.10 -29.53 -15.48
CA ASP A 1059 -42.46 -30.58 -16.25
C ASP A 1059 -41.14 -31.15 -15.68
N ASP A 1060 -40.49 -30.45 -14.76
CA ASP A 1060 -39.35 -30.84 -13.90
C ASP A 1060 -39.37 -32.30 -13.38
N PHE A 1061 -40.52 -32.80 -12.92
CA PHE A 1061 -40.65 -34.21 -12.47
C PHE A 1061 -41.47 -35.11 -13.41
N GLY A 1062 -41.77 -34.65 -14.63
CA GLY A 1062 -42.55 -35.37 -15.64
C GLY A 1062 -43.99 -35.72 -15.19
N GLN A 1063 -44.56 -34.95 -14.26
CA GLN A 1063 -45.90 -35.20 -13.71
C GLN A 1063 -46.95 -34.20 -14.17
N TRP A 1064 -47.88 -34.72 -14.96
CA TRP A 1064 -49.07 -34.09 -15.54
C TRP A 1064 -49.74 -32.97 -14.68
N CYS A 1065 -49.35 -31.71 -14.91
CA CYS A 1065 -50.09 -30.54 -14.45
C CYS A 1065 -51.46 -30.45 -15.14
N GLY A 1066 -52.50 -30.88 -14.42
CA GLY A 1066 -53.90 -30.74 -14.84
C GLY A 1066 -54.41 -29.30 -14.62
N PRO A 1067 -55.24 -28.73 -15.51
CA PRO A 1067 -55.60 -27.32 -15.46
C PRO A 1067 -56.48 -26.99 -14.24
N VAL A 1068 -55.88 -26.36 -13.23
CA VAL A 1068 -56.61 -25.76 -12.11
C VAL A 1068 -57.03 -24.35 -12.51
N TRP A 1069 -58.34 -24.18 -12.73
CA TRP A 1069 -58.93 -22.89 -13.00
C TRP A 1069 -58.72 -21.92 -11.82
N VAL A 1070 -58.38 -20.68 -12.18
CA VAL A 1070 -58.25 -19.48 -11.33
C VAL A 1070 -59.18 -19.48 -10.09
N GLU A 1071 -58.57 -19.41 -8.89
CA GLU A 1071 -58.80 -18.36 -7.87
C GLU A 1071 -58.26 -18.80 -6.48
N GLY A 1072 -57.15 -18.19 -6.04
CA GLY A 1072 -56.84 -17.93 -4.62
C GLY A 1072 -56.41 -19.13 -3.74
N GLY A 1073 -55.18 -19.62 -3.93
CA GLY A 1073 -54.57 -20.67 -3.11
C GLY A 1073 -53.70 -20.14 -1.96
N ALA A 1074 -54.28 -19.96 -0.76
CA ALA A 1074 -53.51 -19.87 0.49
C ALA A 1074 -53.97 -20.95 1.48
N CYS A 1075 -53.14 -21.95 1.78
CA CYS A 1075 -53.18 -22.85 2.96
C CYS A 1075 -51.96 -23.80 2.95
N GLN A 1076 -50.96 -23.63 3.81
CA GLN A 1076 -50.83 -24.37 5.08
C GLN A 1076 -51.22 -25.88 5.06
N GLY A 1077 -50.20 -26.73 4.88
CA GLY A 1077 -49.52 -27.41 6.01
C GLY A 1077 -50.04 -28.76 6.53
N GLY A 1078 -49.14 -29.50 7.22
CA GLY A 1078 -49.49 -30.60 8.12
C GLY A 1078 -48.78 -31.94 7.85
N GLY A 1079 -47.63 -32.17 8.51
CA GLY A 1079 -46.96 -33.48 8.52
C GLY A 1079 -47.53 -34.47 9.55
N GLY A 1080 -46.92 -35.67 9.66
CA GLY A 1080 -47.22 -36.60 10.77
C GLY A 1080 -47.03 -38.10 10.46
N GLY A 1081 -45.78 -38.57 10.45
CA GLY A 1081 -45.40 -39.94 10.06
C GLY A 1081 -45.69 -41.09 11.05
N SER A 1082 -45.18 -42.29 10.69
CA SER A 1082 -44.95 -43.52 11.49
C SER A 1082 -44.41 -44.62 10.54
N ALA A 1083 -43.50 -45.56 10.85
CA ALA A 1083 -42.55 -45.72 11.97
C ALA A 1083 -41.59 -46.92 11.70
N VAL A 1084 -40.27 -46.79 11.98
CA VAL A 1084 -39.35 -47.80 12.61
C VAL A 1084 -39.03 -49.13 11.85
N PRO A 1085 -37.78 -49.69 11.81
CA PRO A 1085 -36.42 -49.13 12.08
C PRO A 1085 -35.26 -49.58 11.11
N VAL A 1086 -34.03 -49.10 11.39
CA VAL A 1086 -32.67 -49.50 10.87
C VAL A 1086 -32.30 -48.84 9.52
N ALA A 1087 -31.18 -48.10 9.34
CA ALA A 1087 -29.94 -47.89 10.13
C ALA A 1087 -29.48 -46.40 10.21
N LEU A 1088 -28.30 -46.16 10.84
CA LEU A 1088 -27.37 -44.98 10.87
C LEU A 1088 -27.66 -43.77 9.94
N LEU A 1089 -27.41 -42.49 10.27
CA LEU A 1089 -26.70 -41.76 11.37
C LEU A 1089 -27.52 -40.50 11.79
N LEU A 1090 -27.58 -40.08 13.07
CA LEU A 1090 -26.89 -38.91 13.68
C LEU A 1090 -26.84 -37.63 12.79
N ALA A 1091 -27.23 -36.41 13.23
CA ALA A 1091 -27.47 -35.93 14.61
C ALA A 1091 -28.52 -34.77 14.72
N LEU A 1092 -28.69 -34.27 15.96
CA LEU A 1092 -29.57 -33.18 16.41
C LEU A 1092 -29.22 -31.82 15.75
N GLY A 1093 -30.08 -30.80 15.73
CA GLY A 1093 -31.47 -30.73 16.18
C GLY A 1093 -31.84 -29.45 16.96
N ALA A 1094 -32.81 -28.71 16.41
CA ALA A 1094 -33.82 -27.89 17.09
C ALA A 1094 -33.49 -26.49 17.66
N LEU A 1095 -34.52 -25.64 17.50
CA LEU A 1095 -35.01 -24.55 18.37
C LEU A 1095 -34.71 -23.06 18.02
N VAL A 1096 -35.60 -22.48 17.20
CA VAL A 1096 -36.45 -21.31 17.55
C VAL A 1096 -35.73 -19.96 17.79
N LEU A 1097 -35.96 -18.87 17.02
CA LEU A 1097 -37.19 -18.03 17.08
C LEU A 1097 -37.13 -16.85 16.05
N ARG A 1098 -37.96 -16.82 14.98
CA ARG A 1098 -38.18 -15.57 14.19
C ARG A 1098 -38.99 -14.56 15.02
N ARG A 1099 -38.62 -13.27 14.99
CA ARG A 1099 -39.24 -12.19 15.78
C ARG A 1099 -39.47 -10.91 14.95
N LYS A 1100 -40.62 -10.76 14.28
CA LYS A 1100 -41.08 -9.44 13.75
C LYS A 1100 -42.54 -9.13 14.12
N ILE A 1101 -42.68 -8.30 15.15
CA ILE A 1101 -43.45 -7.02 15.20
C ILE A 1101 -44.83 -6.97 14.48
N LYS A 1102 -45.87 -6.52 15.20
CA LYS A 1102 -46.79 -5.48 14.67
C LYS A 1102 -47.57 -4.69 15.75
N ARG A 1103 -47.27 -3.37 15.77
CA ARG A 1103 -48.12 -2.19 16.04
C ARG A 1103 -49.18 -2.21 17.16
N ALA A 1104 -48.98 -1.33 18.13
CA ALA A 1104 -49.94 -0.27 18.46
C ALA A 1104 -49.17 1.07 18.47
#